data_AF-A0A0Q7X4E2-F1
#
_entry.id   AF-A0A0Q7X4E2-F1
#
_cell.length_a   1.000
_cell.length_b   1.000
_cell.length_c   1.000
_cell.angle_alpha   90.00
_cell.angle_beta   90.00
_cell.angle_gamma   90.00
#
_symmetry.space_group_name_H-M   'P 1'
#
loop_
_entity.id
_entity.type
_entity.pdbx_description
1 polymer ?
#
loop_
_entity_poly.entity_id
_entity_poly.type
_entity_poly.pdbx_seq_one_letter_code
_entity_poly.pdbx_strand_id
1 'polypeptide(L)'
;MANQADKQAHPGLLASLLALAILVLCAVAGIRSAQPPALRDAQAPAGEFSTARALEHLKSIARKPHPVGTAQNAEVRAYLLSALKDLGLEPQVQSSWSLSSEMRTAALVNNVMARLPGRQRGKALLLLAHYDSVPTGPGAGDNGASVAAILETIRVLKSGPQLANDVIVLFSDGEEGGLLGSRAFAREHAWMKEVGLVLNFEFRGNSGPVWMFETSAGNGQLIDGFARAAQPLGNSLMGEIYRHMPNGTDLTVFKDAGLAGMNFAAAENHTSYHTQLDSVEHLNLRTVQQQGDMMLAMARHFAQRDLGRLDGADQVYFNLAGVGLVSYPAVLALPLWSVCLALAAFAVRAGLRRGAARGRRTAAAMAGHVLVLALLALGGQLLWSGILMLHPQYQQILQGDTYNSHWYLLAFTALGVAAYCLCMAGLRRWFRPAELALGAMLCWVIALGAVALYLPGASFLLTWPLIPALLALAWQLRHPDASVGRRLAVLVLGAVPAILIVAPIVHLVFVALTPALMAATLLFLGLLLGLLTPLLLLLMRPFALPALPLAFALGLLGCGAATAGFDRDHPAPNSVFYFKEGGSDRAWWVSPERTIDAWTRQVMGDKPAWQSLPELYGPAPRPVWVARAPDLGLASPAIEVLDDRVDGPARHVTVRIKSQRQASSMVVSVDGAAVDAATVAGHAYLEKPAPKWWVSVFGVTEPGLTVALTVKPGVPFQLRVKDISYGLPAAGLPPESANQLRIAQPFGPSDTLQAGRVLQFN
;
A
#
# COMPACT_ATOMS: atom_id res chain seq x y z
N MET A 1 18.53 24.68 -54.67
CA MET A 1 19.59 24.73 -53.64
C MET A 1 19.07 24.19 -52.32
N ALA A 2 18.76 22.90 -52.30
CA ALA A 2 18.50 22.16 -51.07
C ALA A 2 19.83 21.59 -50.56
N ASN A 3 19.92 21.38 -49.25
CA ASN A 3 20.88 20.49 -48.58
C ASN A 3 22.22 21.08 -48.03
N GLN A 4 22.17 22.10 -47.16
CA GLN A 4 23.35 22.45 -46.34
C GLN A 4 23.12 22.99 -44.91
N ALA A 5 21.90 23.04 -44.38
CA ALA A 5 21.65 23.70 -43.08
C ALA A 5 20.91 22.81 -42.05
N ASP A 6 21.54 21.71 -41.59
CA ASP A 6 21.33 21.19 -40.22
C ASP A 6 22.37 20.12 -39.79
N LYS A 7 23.67 20.35 -40.05
CA LYS A 7 24.72 19.54 -39.38
C LYS A 7 24.85 20.02 -37.94
N GLN A 8 23.88 19.69 -37.08
CA GLN A 8 24.03 19.85 -35.64
C GLN A 8 25.25 19.03 -35.20
N ALA A 9 26.30 19.72 -34.74
CA ALA A 9 27.45 19.06 -34.15
C ALA A 9 27.00 18.28 -32.91
N HIS A 10 27.17 16.96 -32.96
CA HIS A 10 26.90 16.06 -31.85
C HIS A 10 28.09 16.03 -30.88
N PRO A 11 27.86 15.85 -29.57
CA PRO A 11 28.95 15.64 -28.64
C PRO A 11 29.77 14.39 -29.01
N GLY A 12 31.05 14.40 -28.64
CA GLY A 12 31.90 13.21 -28.73
C GLY A 12 31.34 12.10 -27.84
N LEU A 13 31.60 10.83 -28.21
CA LEU A 13 31.05 9.66 -27.51
C LEU A 13 31.34 9.70 -26.00
N LEU A 14 32.57 10.04 -25.60
CA LEU A 14 32.97 10.13 -24.19
C LEU A 14 32.13 11.16 -23.41
N ALA A 15 31.88 12.34 -23.98
CA ALA A 15 31.08 13.37 -23.34
C ALA A 15 29.60 12.94 -23.21
N SER A 16 29.06 12.25 -24.21
CA SER A 16 27.71 11.68 -24.16
C SER A 16 27.59 10.62 -23.06
N LEU A 17 28.56 9.70 -22.97
CA LEU A 17 28.59 8.66 -21.95
C LEU A 17 28.71 9.25 -20.55
N LEU A 18 29.56 10.27 -20.37
CA LEU A 18 29.70 10.97 -19.10
C LEU A 18 28.40 11.67 -18.68
N ALA A 19 27.72 12.35 -19.61
CA ALA A 19 26.43 12.98 -19.33
C ALA A 19 25.37 11.95 -18.89
N LEU A 20 25.27 10.82 -19.60
CA LEU A 20 24.35 9.73 -19.23
C LEU A 20 24.73 9.11 -17.88
N ALA A 21 26.02 8.89 -17.62
CA ALA A 21 26.51 8.36 -16.35
C ALA A 21 26.14 9.29 -15.17
N ILE A 22 26.26 10.60 -15.33
CA ILE A 22 25.83 11.59 -14.32
C ILE A 22 24.34 11.42 -14.01
N LEU A 23 23.48 11.31 -15.03
CA LEU A 23 22.03 11.15 -14.80
C LEU A 23 21.72 9.82 -14.10
N VAL A 24 22.37 8.72 -14.50
CA VAL A 24 22.20 7.42 -13.84
C VAL A 24 22.66 7.49 -12.39
N LEU A 25 23.81 8.11 -12.11
CA LEU A 25 24.30 8.30 -10.74
C LEU A 25 23.35 9.17 -9.91
N CYS A 26 22.76 10.22 -10.49
CA CYS A 26 21.73 11.01 -9.82
C CYS A 26 20.48 10.17 -9.51
N ALA A 27 19.99 9.35 -10.45
CA ALA A 27 18.84 8.49 -10.22
C ALA A 27 19.11 7.48 -9.09
N VAL A 28 20.29 6.85 -9.12
CA VAL A 28 20.75 5.91 -8.08
C VAL A 28 20.90 6.63 -6.74
N ALA A 29 21.50 7.81 -6.69
CA ALA A 29 21.64 8.59 -5.47
C ALA A 29 20.27 9.01 -4.90
N GLY A 30 19.32 9.40 -5.76
CA GLY A 30 17.94 9.70 -5.39
C GLY A 30 17.28 8.51 -4.70
N ILE A 31 17.30 7.34 -5.33
CA ILE A 31 16.68 6.11 -4.81
C ILE A 31 17.39 5.61 -3.55
N ARG A 32 18.73 5.65 -3.53
CA ARG A 32 19.52 5.17 -2.38
C ARG A 32 19.47 6.10 -1.17
N SER A 33 19.11 7.38 -1.35
CA SER A 33 19.02 8.33 -0.25
C SER A 33 17.93 7.97 0.77
N ALA A 34 16.92 7.19 0.36
CA ALA A 34 15.85 6.70 1.22
C ALA A 34 16.18 5.38 1.94
N GLN A 35 17.30 4.73 1.63
CA GLN A 35 17.57 3.38 2.12
C GLN A 35 17.68 3.34 3.65
N PRO A 36 17.11 2.31 4.32
CA PRO A 36 17.17 2.19 5.77
C PRO A 36 18.59 2.21 6.35
N PRO A 37 18.82 2.69 7.59
CA PRO A 37 20.15 2.78 8.18
C PRO A 37 20.77 1.42 8.49
N ALA A 38 22.00 1.42 9.01
CA ALA A 38 22.61 0.22 9.58
C ALA A 38 21.93 -0.19 10.90
N LEU A 39 21.98 -1.48 11.23
CA LEU A 39 21.38 -2.02 12.45
C LEU A 39 22.15 -1.58 13.70
N ARG A 40 21.42 -1.36 14.79
CA ARG A 40 21.99 -1.28 16.14
C ARG A 40 21.77 -2.60 16.88
N ASP A 41 22.79 -3.07 17.57
CA ASP A 41 22.75 -4.29 18.38
C ASP A 41 22.08 -4.06 19.74
N ALA A 42 22.02 -5.11 20.58
CA ALA A 42 21.40 -5.04 21.90
C ALA A 42 22.21 -4.20 22.90
N GLN A 43 23.50 -4.00 22.62
CA GLN A 43 24.45 -3.22 23.42
C GLN A 43 24.42 -1.73 23.08
N ALA A 44 23.64 -1.32 22.07
CA ALA A 44 23.42 0.08 21.74
C ALA A 44 23.00 0.90 22.97
N PRO A 45 23.41 2.18 23.07
CA PRO A 45 23.15 3.02 24.24
C PRO A 45 21.68 2.98 24.69
N ALA A 46 21.46 3.03 26.01
CA ALA A 46 20.11 2.89 26.59
C ALA A 46 19.11 3.93 26.07
N GLY A 47 19.61 5.12 25.73
CA GLY A 47 18.87 6.25 25.17
C GLY A 47 18.65 6.19 23.65
N GLU A 48 19.05 5.12 22.97
CA GLU A 48 18.85 4.92 21.53
C GLU A 48 17.93 3.72 21.27
N PHE A 49 17.21 3.76 20.15
CA PHE A 49 16.41 2.63 19.69
C PHE A 49 17.31 1.50 19.20
N SER A 50 17.01 0.26 19.61
CA SER A 50 17.71 -0.93 19.12
C SER A 50 16.74 -1.92 18.49
N THR A 51 16.98 -2.27 17.22
CA THR A 51 16.24 -3.35 16.56
C THR A 51 16.46 -4.68 17.25
N ALA A 52 17.63 -4.95 17.81
CA ALA A 52 17.89 -6.22 18.50
C ALA A 52 16.99 -6.40 19.75
N ARG A 53 16.75 -5.33 20.51
CA ARG A 53 15.82 -5.34 21.66
C ARG A 53 14.36 -5.44 21.20
N ALA A 54 13.97 -4.68 20.18
CA ALA A 54 12.63 -4.81 19.59
C ALA A 54 12.36 -6.23 19.07
N LEU A 55 13.37 -6.89 18.49
CA LEU A 55 13.26 -8.25 17.95
C LEU A 55 12.94 -9.30 19.03
N GLU A 56 13.34 -9.09 20.28
CA GLU A 56 12.95 -9.97 21.40
C GLU A 56 11.43 -9.96 21.58
N HIS A 57 10.80 -8.78 21.47
CA HIS A 57 9.36 -8.68 21.52
C HIS A 57 8.70 -9.28 20.29
N LEU A 58 9.24 -8.98 19.10
CA LEU A 58 8.68 -9.44 17.84
C LEU A 58 8.62 -10.97 17.75
N LYS A 59 9.63 -11.69 18.25
CA LYS A 59 9.65 -13.16 18.28
C LYS A 59 8.53 -13.78 19.12
N SER A 60 8.04 -13.06 20.13
CA SER A 60 6.91 -13.48 20.95
C SER A 60 5.57 -13.16 20.28
N ILE A 61 5.48 -12.02 19.58
CA ILE A 61 4.28 -11.54 18.89
C ILE A 61 4.02 -12.35 17.63
N ALA A 62 4.99 -12.37 16.70
CA ALA A 62 4.84 -12.94 15.36
C ALA A 62 5.29 -14.41 15.29
N ARG A 63 4.99 -15.21 16.32
CA ARG A 63 5.34 -16.64 16.36
C ARG A 63 4.43 -17.50 15.49
N LYS A 64 3.14 -17.17 15.48
CA LYS A 64 2.08 -17.86 14.75
C LYS A 64 1.05 -16.82 14.30
N PRO A 65 0.24 -17.10 13.26
CA PRO A 65 -0.93 -16.30 12.95
C PRO A 65 -1.82 -16.14 14.19
N HIS A 66 -2.23 -14.91 14.45
CA HIS A 66 -3.00 -14.50 15.62
C HIS A 66 -4.16 -13.55 15.26
N PRO A 67 -5.05 -13.94 14.33
CA PRO A 67 -6.24 -13.14 14.01
C PRO A 67 -7.19 -13.04 15.19
N VAL A 68 -8.03 -12.01 15.16
CA VAL A 68 -9.02 -11.69 16.20
C VAL A 68 -9.82 -12.92 16.63
N GLY A 69 -9.94 -13.11 17.94
CA GLY A 69 -10.73 -14.20 18.51
C GLY A 69 -10.04 -15.56 18.61
N THR A 70 -8.81 -15.69 18.12
CA THR A 70 -8.00 -16.91 18.31
C THR A 70 -7.37 -16.96 19.70
N ALA A 71 -6.99 -18.17 20.14
CA ALA A 71 -6.17 -18.34 21.33
C ALA A 71 -4.80 -17.63 21.18
N GLN A 72 -4.21 -17.65 19.99
CA GLN A 72 -2.95 -16.99 19.70
C GLN A 72 -3.04 -15.46 19.86
N ASN A 73 -4.14 -14.84 19.41
CA ASN A 73 -4.41 -13.42 19.67
C ASN A 73 -4.49 -13.12 21.18
N ALA A 74 -5.13 -14.01 21.96
CA ALA A 74 -5.17 -13.88 23.42
C ALA A 74 -3.78 -14.06 24.08
N GLU A 75 -2.94 -14.95 23.56
CA GLU A 75 -1.55 -15.13 24.00
C GLU A 75 -0.71 -13.86 23.74
N VAL A 76 -0.82 -13.28 22.52
CA VAL A 76 -0.15 -12.02 22.18
C VAL A 76 -0.64 -10.89 23.10
N ARG A 77 -1.96 -10.76 23.31
CA ARG A 77 -2.51 -9.78 24.25
C ARG A 77 -1.93 -9.94 25.66
N ALA A 78 -1.89 -11.17 26.19
CA ALA A 78 -1.33 -11.45 27.51
C ALA A 78 0.16 -11.07 27.59
N TYR A 79 0.91 -11.35 26.51
CA TYR A 79 2.30 -10.93 26.38
C TYR A 79 2.46 -9.41 26.40
N LEU A 80 1.66 -8.67 25.63
CA LEU A 80 1.71 -7.21 25.58
C LEU A 80 1.38 -6.58 26.94
N LEU A 81 0.40 -7.12 27.67
CA LEU A 81 0.10 -6.71 29.03
C LEU A 81 1.30 -6.95 29.97
N SER A 82 1.99 -8.07 29.86
CA SER A 82 3.20 -8.34 30.63
C SER A 82 4.32 -7.36 30.26
N ALA A 83 4.61 -7.20 28.98
CA ALA A 83 5.69 -6.33 28.50
C ALA A 83 5.49 -4.88 28.94
N LEU A 84 4.26 -4.36 28.89
CA LEU A 84 3.94 -3.01 29.37
C LEU A 84 4.09 -2.88 30.90
N LYS A 85 3.74 -3.93 31.68
CA LYS A 85 3.97 -3.97 33.13
C LYS A 85 5.45 -4.05 33.49
N ASP A 86 6.23 -4.83 32.76
CA ASP A 86 7.69 -4.96 32.94
C ASP A 86 8.39 -3.63 32.61
N LEU A 87 7.83 -2.86 31.67
CA LEU A 87 8.20 -1.48 31.43
C LEU A 87 7.73 -0.52 32.54
N GLY A 88 7.04 -0.98 33.58
CA GLY A 88 6.52 -0.19 34.70
C GLY A 88 5.42 0.78 34.30
N LEU A 89 4.53 0.37 33.39
CA LEU A 89 3.27 1.07 33.08
C LEU A 89 2.08 0.28 33.65
N GLU A 90 0.91 0.93 33.69
CA GLU A 90 -0.36 0.32 34.09
C GLU A 90 -1.21 0.04 32.84
N PRO A 91 -1.08 -1.14 32.20
CA PRO A 91 -1.84 -1.44 31.01
C PRO A 91 -3.27 -1.86 31.33
N GLN A 92 -4.19 -1.51 30.43
CA GLN A 92 -5.61 -1.82 30.49
C GLN A 92 -6.07 -2.46 29.17
N VAL A 93 -7.14 -3.27 29.25
CA VAL A 93 -7.82 -3.84 28.08
C VAL A 93 -9.17 -3.16 27.91
N GLN A 94 -9.46 -2.69 26.71
CA GLN A 94 -10.83 -2.33 26.31
C GLN A 94 -11.40 -3.47 25.48
N SER A 95 -12.39 -4.16 26.04
CA SER A 95 -13.19 -5.16 25.34
C SER A 95 -14.50 -4.55 24.86
N SER A 96 -14.75 -4.56 23.56
CA SER A 96 -15.98 -3.98 22.99
C SER A 96 -16.38 -4.67 21.69
N TRP A 97 -17.68 -4.71 21.42
CA TRP A 97 -18.17 -5.11 20.10
C TRP A 97 -18.02 -3.95 19.13
N SER A 98 -17.41 -4.21 17.98
CA SER A 98 -17.24 -3.22 16.93
C SER A 98 -17.63 -3.79 15.58
N LEU A 99 -18.13 -2.93 14.69
CA LEU A 99 -18.70 -3.32 13.41
C LEU A 99 -18.18 -2.40 12.32
N SER A 100 -17.94 -2.97 11.13
CA SER A 100 -17.67 -2.24 9.91
C SER A 100 -18.68 -2.67 8.85
N SER A 101 -19.61 -1.77 8.53
CA SER A 101 -20.62 -2.00 7.50
C SER A 101 -19.99 -2.04 6.09
N GLU A 102 -18.91 -1.31 5.89
CA GLU A 102 -18.12 -1.28 4.65
C GLU A 102 -17.47 -2.65 4.37
N MET A 103 -16.75 -3.19 5.37
CA MET A 103 -16.09 -4.50 5.27
C MET A 103 -17.04 -5.68 5.54
N ARG A 104 -18.26 -5.40 6.01
CA ARG A 104 -19.27 -6.38 6.44
C ARG A 104 -18.76 -7.32 7.52
N THR A 105 -18.14 -6.72 8.53
CA THR A 105 -17.49 -7.43 9.63
C THR A 105 -18.01 -6.96 10.98
N ALA A 106 -17.93 -7.84 11.97
CA ALA A 106 -18.14 -7.51 13.37
C ALA A 106 -17.16 -8.33 14.23
N ALA A 107 -16.66 -7.76 15.32
CA ALA A 107 -15.82 -8.51 16.25
C ALA A 107 -15.97 -8.01 17.69
N LEU A 108 -15.80 -8.93 18.64
CA LEU A 108 -15.44 -8.56 20.00
C LEU A 108 -13.94 -8.30 20.04
N VAL A 109 -13.56 -7.03 19.96
CA VAL A 109 -12.15 -6.59 19.95
C VAL A 109 -11.64 -6.37 21.36
N ASN A 110 -10.34 -6.57 21.56
CA ASN A 110 -9.66 -6.41 22.84
C ASN A 110 -8.42 -5.52 22.67
N ASN A 111 -8.62 -4.20 22.64
CA ASN A 111 -7.51 -3.25 22.54
C ASN A 111 -6.64 -3.30 23.81
N VAL A 112 -5.32 -3.27 23.65
CA VAL A 112 -4.37 -3.12 24.76
C VAL A 112 -3.86 -1.70 24.78
N MET A 113 -3.93 -1.04 25.94
CA MET A 113 -3.49 0.35 26.06
C MET A 113 -2.70 0.58 27.33
N ALA A 114 -1.78 1.54 27.30
CA ALA A 114 -1.10 2.04 28.48
C ALA A 114 -0.80 3.53 28.33
N ARG A 115 -0.51 4.18 29.45
CA ARG A 115 -0.16 5.60 29.50
C ARG A 115 1.19 5.79 30.19
N LEU A 116 2.11 6.45 29.53
CA LEU A 116 3.32 7.01 30.11
C LEU A 116 3.03 8.48 30.52
N PRO A 117 2.96 8.80 31.82
CA PRO A 117 2.58 10.14 32.28
C PRO A 117 3.67 11.19 31.98
N GLY A 118 3.23 12.31 31.43
CA GLY A 118 4.01 13.55 31.31
C GLY A 118 3.96 14.39 32.57
N ARG A 119 4.67 15.52 32.56
CA ARG A 119 4.70 16.47 33.69
C ARG A 119 3.59 17.54 33.63
N GLN A 120 2.95 17.73 32.47
CA GLN A 120 1.91 18.74 32.27
C GLN A 120 0.54 18.09 32.06
N ARG A 121 -0.52 18.78 32.49
CA ARG A 121 -1.89 18.45 32.09
C ARG A 121 -2.15 19.06 30.71
N GLY A 122 -2.65 18.27 29.78
CA GLY A 122 -2.88 18.72 28.40
C GLY A 122 -3.31 17.58 27.50
N LYS A 123 -3.14 17.79 26.19
CA LYS A 123 -3.37 16.77 25.18
C LYS A 123 -2.25 15.74 25.17
N ALA A 124 -2.59 14.50 24.85
CA ALA A 124 -1.67 13.36 24.79
C ALA A 124 -1.24 13.04 23.35
N LEU A 125 -0.04 12.49 23.21
CA LEU A 125 0.43 11.84 21.99
C LEU A 125 -0.04 10.38 22.00
N LEU A 126 -0.69 9.93 20.93
CA LEU A 126 -1.05 8.53 20.73
C LEU A 126 -0.05 7.87 19.78
N LEU A 127 0.65 6.83 20.25
CA LEU A 127 1.39 5.88 19.43
C LEU A 127 0.49 4.68 19.14
N LEU A 128 0.28 4.40 17.86
CA LEU A 128 -0.71 3.44 17.37
C LEU A 128 -0.08 2.42 16.42
N ALA A 129 -0.43 1.16 16.64
CA ALA A 129 -0.18 0.02 15.75
C ALA A 129 -1.19 -1.08 16.11
N HIS A 130 -1.62 -1.89 15.15
CA HIS A 130 -2.47 -3.05 15.47
C HIS A 130 -1.63 -4.27 15.85
N TYR A 131 -2.19 -5.14 16.69
CA TYR A 131 -1.53 -6.37 17.11
C TYR A 131 -2.19 -7.64 16.59
N ASP A 132 -3.34 -7.57 15.92
CA ASP A 132 -3.88 -8.72 15.20
C ASP A 132 -3.13 -8.96 13.89
N SER A 133 -3.04 -10.21 13.48
CA SER A 133 -2.55 -10.60 12.16
C SER A 133 -3.67 -11.17 11.30
N VAL A 134 -3.45 -11.29 9.99
CA VAL A 134 -4.29 -12.19 9.18
C VAL A 134 -4.13 -13.66 9.56
N PRO A 135 -5.09 -14.54 9.18
CA PRO A 135 -4.98 -15.98 9.41
C PRO A 135 -3.88 -16.68 8.61
N THR A 136 -3.45 -16.11 7.48
CA THR A 136 -2.52 -16.71 6.53
C THR A 136 -1.06 -16.40 6.81
N GLY A 137 -0.76 -15.49 7.74
CA GLY A 137 0.59 -15.02 8.02
C GLY A 137 0.81 -14.73 9.51
N PRO A 138 2.04 -14.88 10.03
CA PRO A 138 2.33 -14.60 11.42
C PRO A 138 2.41 -13.11 11.78
N GLY A 139 2.41 -12.19 10.81
CA GLY A 139 2.27 -10.75 11.04
C GLY A 139 3.54 -10.07 11.56
N ALA A 140 4.72 -10.46 11.07
CA ALA A 140 5.99 -9.92 11.57
C ALA A 140 6.24 -8.48 11.13
N GLY A 141 6.05 -8.18 9.84
CA GLY A 141 5.97 -6.81 9.34
C GLY A 141 4.63 -6.20 9.72
N ASP A 142 3.54 -6.89 9.39
CA ASP A 142 2.15 -6.43 9.46
C ASP A 142 1.37 -7.08 10.64
N ASN A 143 1.33 -6.49 11.83
CA ASN A 143 2.00 -5.24 12.24
C ASN A 143 2.85 -5.39 13.50
N GLY A 144 3.37 -6.60 13.73
CA GLY A 144 4.17 -6.95 14.91
C GLY A 144 5.43 -6.10 15.06
N ALA A 145 6.08 -5.71 13.96
CA ALA A 145 7.28 -4.87 13.98
C ALA A 145 7.01 -3.50 14.60
N SER A 146 5.84 -2.89 14.32
CA SER A 146 5.45 -1.60 14.89
C SER A 146 5.08 -1.72 16.37
N VAL A 147 4.37 -2.79 16.74
CA VAL A 147 4.09 -3.10 18.16
C VAL A 147 5.39 -3.24 18.96
N ALA A 148 6.34 -4.02 18.44
CA ALA A 148 7.66 -4.20 19.04
C ALA A 148 8.47 -2.90 19.10
N ALA A 149 8.41 -2.07 18.05
CA ALA A 149 9.08 -0.79 18.00
C ALA A 149 8.50 0.21 19.02
N ILE A 150 7.19 0.18 19.27
CA ILE A 150 6.56 1.00 20.32
C ILE A 150 7.06 0.57 21.70
N LEU A 151 7.14 -0.73 21.99
CA LEU A 151 7.65 -1.23 23.28
C LEU A 151 9.10 -0.76 23.54
N GLU A 152 9.99 -0.90 22.56
CA GLU A 152 11.37 -0.41 22.68
C GLU A 152 11.42 1.14 22.76
N THR A 153 10.57 1.84 22.02
CA THR A 153 10.48 3.32 22.08
C THR A 153 10.07 3.77 23.49
N ILE A 154 9.07 3.13 24.11
CA ILE A 154 8.66 3.43 25.48
C ILE A 154 9.78 3.15 26.47
N ARG A 155 10.51 2.02 26.34
CA ARG A 155 11.69 1.73 27.16
C ARG A 155 12.72 2.86 27.09
N VAL A 156 13.01 3.35 25.88
CA VAL A 156 13.95 4.45 25.67
C VAL A 156 13.42 5.75 26.28
N LEU A 157 12.15 6.12 26.04
CA LEU A 157 11.55 7.34 26.57
C LEU A 157 11.58 7.38 28.10
N LYS A 158 11.32 6.24 28.77
CA LYS A 158 11.39 6.12 30.24
C LYS A 158 12.79 6.29 30.81
N SER A 159 13.83 5.95 30.06
CA SER A 159 15.23 6.16 30.48
C SER A 159 15.71 7.60 30.29
N GLY A 160 14.92 8.43 29.59
CA GLY A 160 15.24 9.83 29.29
C GLY A 160 14.60 10.82 30.26
N PRO A 161 14.70 12.12 29.96
CA PRO A 161 14.02 13.15 30.75
C PRO A 161 12.49 13.01 30.63
N GLN A 162 11.78 13.35 31.71
CA GLN A 162 10.33 13.29 31.74
C GLN A 162 9.70 14.18 30.64
N LEU A 163 8.71 13.62 29.95
CA LEU A 163 8.01 14.28 28.84
C LEU A 163 7.09 15.40 29.31
N ALA A 164 6.76 16.35 28.43
CA ALA A 164 5.79 17.39 28.75
C ALA A 164 4.38 16.80 28.77
N ASN A 165 3.99 16.14 27.67
CA ASN A 165 2.69 15.52 27.49
C ASN A 165 2.72 14.03 27.84
N ASP A 166 1.56 13.51 28.17
CA ASP A 166 1.34 12.07 28.23
C ASP A 166 1.58 11.43 26.86
N VAL A 167 2.15 10.22 26.88
CA VAL A 167 2.20 9.33 25.71
C VAL A 167 1.29 8.15 25.99
N ILE A 168 0.25 8.01 25.17
CA ILE A 168 -0.65 6.86 25.17
C ILE A 168 -0.14 5.89 24.12
N VAL A 169 -0.09 4.62 24.49
CA VAL A 169 0.08 3.51 23.56
C VAL A 169 -1.28 2.86 23.36
N LEU A 170 -1.66 2.65 22.12
CA LEU A 170 -2.81 1.83 21.74
C LEU A 170 -2.33 0.75 20.78
N PHE A 171 -2.43 -0.50 21.24
CA PHE A 171 -2.36 -1.68 20.39
C PHE A 171 -3.80 -2.09 20.05
N SER A 172 -4.25 -1.70 18.88
CA SER A 172 -5.59 -1.99 18.35
C SER A 172 -5.73 -3.47 17.99
N ASP A 173 -6.94 -4.01 18.16
CA ASP A 173 -7.31 -5.37 17.74
C ASP A 173 -8.35 -5.29 16.62
N GLY A 174 -8.20 -6.09 15.57
CA GLY A 174 -9.14 -6.17 14.46
C GLY A 174 -9.01 -5.05 13.43
N GLU A 175 -7.79 -4.58 13.16
CA GLU A 175 -7.51 -3.68 12.04
C GLU A 175 -7.87 -4.37 10.72
N GLU A 176 -7.40 -5.61 10.56
CA GLU A 176 -7.55 -6.46 9.37
C GLU A 176 -9.02 -6.76 9.05
N GLY A 177 -9.84 -6.71 10.11
CA GLY A 177 -11.28 -6.86 10.06
C GLY A 177 -12.02 -5.57 9.73
N GLY A 178 -11.35 -4.46 9.42
CA GLY A 178 -11.97 -3.16 9.12
C GLY A 178 -11.87 -2.12 10.24
N LEU A 179 -10.69 -1.98 10.84
CA LEU A 179 -10.35 -0.95 11.83
C LEU A 179 -11.17 -1.05 13.12
N LEU A 180 -11.57 -2.28 13.47
CA LEU A 180 -12.59 -2.53 14.48
C LEU A 180 -12.16 -2.03 15.87
N GLY A 181 -10.89 -2.24 16.23
CA GLY A 181 -10.28 -1.78 17.47
C GLY A 181 -10.26 -0.27 17.61
N SER A 182 -9.74 0.43 16.60
CA SER A 182 -9.71 1.91 16.61
C SER A 182 -11.11 2.52 16.62
N ARG A 183 -12.08 1.93 15.89
CA ARG A 183 -13.49 2.32 15.95
C ARG A 183 -14.08 2.19 17.36
N ALA A 184 -13.77 1.09 18.06
CA ALA A 184 -14.20 0.91 19.44
C ALA A 184 -13.55 1.93 20.40
N PHE A 185 -12.26 2.19 20.25
CA PHE A 185 -11.55 3.19 21.05
C PHE A 185 -12.16 4.59 20.87
N ALA A 186 -12.32 5.02 19.61
CA ALA A 186 -12.84 6.34 19.29
C ALA A 186 -14.29 6.56 19.77
N ARG A 187 -15.11 5.50 19.73
CA ARG A 187 -16.52 5.56 20.14
C ARG A 187 -16.72 5.62 21.65
N GLU A 188 -15.94 4.86 22.41
CA GLU A 188 -16.27 4.55 23.82
C GLU A 188 -15.21 5.01 24.82
N HIS A 189 -13.94 5.08 24.43
CA HIS A 189 -12.87 5.26 25.39
C HIS A 189 -12.68 6.73 25.79
N ALA A 190 -12.65 7.01 27.10
CA ALA A 190 -12.54 8.39 27.61
C ALA A 190 -11.27 9.12 27.12
N TRP A 191 -10.16 8.39 26.99
CA TRP A 191 -8.89 8.95 26.51
C TRP A 191 -8.95 9.49 25.08
N MET A 192 -9.93 9.10 24.26
CA MET A 192 -10.11 9.68 22.92
C MET A 192 -10.17 11.21 22.96
N LYS A 193 -10.82 11.77 23.99
CA LYS A 193 -10.94 13.23 24.17
C LYS A 193 -9.62 13.90 24.60
N GLU A 194 -8.68 13.13 25.11
CA GLU A 194 -7.37 13.60 25.57
C GLU A 194 -6.32 13.55 24.47
N VAL A 195 -6.52 12.77 23.41
CA VAL A 195 -5.59 12.72 22.27
C VAL A 195 -5.56 14.06 21.54
N GLY A 196 -4.36 14.54 21.23
CA GLY A 196 -4.11 15.69 20.37
C GLY A 196 -3.37 15.36 19.07
N LEU A 197 -2.58 14.28 19.06
CA LEU A 197 -1.85 13.81 17.89
C LEU A 197 -1.80 12.29 17.86
N VAL A 198 -2.01 11.69 16.68
CA VAL A 198 -1.85 10.25 16.44
C VAL A 198 -0.67 10.00 15.51
N LEU A 199 0.25 9.12 15.92
CA LEU A 199 1.29 8.57 15.05
C LEU A 199 1.00 7.09 14.85
N ASN A 200 0.61 6.74 13.62
CA ASN A 200 0.26 5.38 13.23
C ASN A 200 1.35 4.77 12.35
N PHE A 201 1.72 3.52 12.62
CA PHE A 201 2.80 2.82 11.90
C PHE A 201 2.28 1.49 11.38
N GLU A 202 2.52 1.21 10.10
CA GLU A 202 1.97 0.08 9.34
C GLU A 202 3.04 -0.59 8.47
N PHE A 203 2.71 -1.76 7.92
CA PHE A 203 3.50 -2.41 6.88
C PHE A 203 2.59 -2.88 5.74
N ARG A 204 3.01 -2.66 4.50
CA ARG A 204 2.37 -3.20 3.29
C ARG A 204 3.38 -4.01 2.47
N GLY A 205 4.07 -4.91 3.15
CA GLY A 205 5.27 -5.61 2.70
C GLY A 205 6.13 -5.94 3.92
N ASN A 206 7.41 -6.24 3.73
CA ASN A 206 8.31 -6.53 4.86
C ASN A 206 9.70 -5.88 4.71
N SER A 207 9.85 -4.93 3.80
CA SER A 207 11.14 -4.31 3.50
C SER A 207 11.02 -2.91 2.91
N GLY A 208 12.18 -2.28 2.69
CA GLY A 208 12.29 -0.96 2.07
C GLY A 208 12.26 0.20 3.05
N PRO A 209 12.28 1.44 2.55
CA PRO A 209 12.17 2.63 3.37
C PRO A 209 10.79 2.79 4.02
N VAL A 210 10.76 3.35 5.23
CA VAL A 210 9.54 3.75 5.93
C VAL A 210 9.15 5.16 5.50
N TRP A 211 8.01 5.29 4.81
CA TRP A 211 7.51 6.56 4.30
C TRP A 211 6.35 7.08 5.13
N MET A 212 6.36 8.37 5.47
CA MET A 212 5.15 9.09 5.86
C MET A 212 4.29 9.30 4.62
N PHE A 213 3.23 8.48 4.49
CA PHE A 213 2.40 8.44 3.28
C PHE A 213 1.08 9.16 3.45
N GLU A 214 0.68 9.50 4.67
CA GLU A 214 -0.58 10.16 4.96
C GLU A 214 -0.45 11.08 6.18
N THR A 215 -1.12 12.23 6.14
CA THR A 215 -1.26 13.16 7.27
C THR A 215 -2.65 13.78 7.26
N SER A 216 -3.10 14.31 8.41
CA SER A 216 -4.31 15.14 8.49
C SER A 216 -4.19 16.42 7.65
N ALA A 217 -5.32 17.10 7.40
CA ALA A 217 -5.30 18.47 6.90
C ALA A 217 -4.74 19.44 7.96
N GLY A 218 -4.42 20.67 7.55
CA GLY A 218 -3.84 21.66 8.44
C GLY A 218 -2.42 21.31 8.88
N ASN A 219 -1.66 20.59 8.06
CA ASN A 219 -0.46 19.85 8.50
C ASN A 219 0.81 20.68 8.73
N GLY A 220 0.75 22.02 8.70
CA GLY A 220 1.92 22.90 8.81
C GLY A 220 2.85 22.56 9.97
N GLN A 221 2.32 22.53 11.19
CA GLN A 221 3.12 22.22 12.39
C GLN A 221 3.55 20.75 12.44
N LEU A 222 2.76 19.84 11.85
CA LEU A 222 3.11 18.42 11.78
C LEU A 222 4.32 18.20 10.88
N ILE A 223 4.35 18.83 9.70
CA ILE A 223 5.46 18.74 8.75
C ILE A 223 6.71 19.42 9.30
N ASP A 224 6.57 20.56 10.00
CA ASP A 224 7.70 21.22 10.67
C ASP A 224 8.32 20.35 11.78
N GLY A 225 7.49 19.61 12.52
CA GLY A 225 7.95 18.63 13.49
C GLY A 225 8.55 17.39 12.83
N PHE A 226 7.92 16.89 11.76
CA PHE A 226 8.41 15.74 10.99
C PHE A 226 9.77 16.01 10.36
N ALA A 227 10.03 17.22 9.87
CA ALA A 227 11.34 17.62 9.34
C ALA A 227 12.50 17.46 10.35
N ARG A 228 12.19 17.32 11.65
CA ARG A 228 13.15 17.11 12.75
C ARG A 228 13.28 15.65 13.18
N ALA A 229 12.55 14.73 12.55
CA ALA A 229 12.66 13.30 12.81
C ALA A 229 14.04 12.76 12.41
N ALA A 230 14.38 11.56 12.86
CA ALA A 230 15.50 10.81 12.30
C ALA A 230 15.13 10.34 10.89
N GLN A 231 15.91 10.75 9.88
CA GLN A 231 15.69 10.42 8.47
C GLN A 231 14.24 10.63 8.00
N PRO A 232 13.71 11.87 8.00
CA PRO A 232 12.32 12.11 7.63
C PRO A 232 12.11 11.78 6.16
N LEU A 233 11.35 10.73 5.86
CA LEU A 233 11.00 10.31 4.51
C LEU A 233 9.50 10.47 4.27
N GLY A 234 9.11 11.33 3.34
CA GLY A 234 7.71 11.60 3.01
C GLY A 234 7.60 12.53 1.81
N ASN A 235 6.46 12.46 1.13
CA ASN A 235 6.10 13.44 0.12
C ASN A 235 4.59 13.68 0.07
N SER A 236 4.19 14.90 -0.24
CA SER A 236 2.78 15.32 -0.28
C SER A 236 2.00 14.75 -1.47
N LEU A 237 2.67 14.11 -2.44
CA LEU A 237 2.00 13.38 -3.52
C LEU A 237 1.33 12.11 -2.97
N MET A 238 2.01 11.35 -2.09
CA MET A 238 1.43 10.17 -1.45
C MET A 238 0.17 10.52 -0.65
N GLY A 239 0.26 11.54 0.20
CA GLY A 239 -0.88 11.97 1.01
C GLY A 239 -2.09 12.44 0.18
N GLU A 240 -1.83 13.05 -0.98
CA GLU A 240 -2.88 13.45 -1.90
C GLU A 240 -3.52 12.25 -2.60
N ILE A 241 -2.71 11.30 -3.09
CA ILE A 241 -3.21 10.08 -3.73
C ILE A 241 -4.01 9.24 -2.73
N TYR A 242 -3.47 9.03 -1.53
CA TYR A 242 -4.06 8.16 -0.52
C TYR A 242 -5.42 8.66 -0.03
N ARG A 243 -5.61 9.98 0.07
CA ARG A 243 -6.90 10.60 0.45
C ARG A 243 -8.06 10.22 -0.48
N HIS A 244 -7.77 9.87 -1.73
CA HIS A 244 -8.79 9.48 -2.74
C HIS A 244 -8.88 7.97 -2.95
N MET A 245 -8.09 7.17 -2.24
CA MET A 245 -8.15 5.71 -2.28
C MET A 245 -9.23 5.20 -1.32
N PRO A 246 -9.91 4.08 -1.63
CA PRO A 246 -10.85 3.43 -0.72
C PRO A 246 -10.15 2.67 0.42
N ASN A 247 -8.87 2.95 0.66
CA ASN A 247 -8.03 2.27 1.63
C ASN A 247 -8.11 3.01 2.97
N GLY A 248 -8.05 2.26 4.06
CA GLY A 248 -8.01 2.80 5.42
C GLY A 248 -6.93 2.12 6.23
N THR A 249 -6.51 2.80 7.29
CA THR A 249 -5.70 2.22 8.39
C THR A 249 -6.34 2.68 9.68
N ASP A 250 -5.84 2.23 10.82
CA ASP A 250 -6.33 2.69 12.11
C ASP A 250 -6.35 4.22 12.24
N LEU A 251 -5.41 4.94 11.62
CA LEU A 251 -5.38 6.41 11.60
C LEU A 251 -6.65 7.05 11.01
N THR A 252 -7.28 6.39 10.02
CA THR A 252 -8.49 6.88 9.34
C THR A 252 -9.59 7.23 10.34
N VAL A 253 -9.80 6.38 11.35
CA VAL A 253 -10.82 6.57 12.39
C VAL A 253 -10.58 7.87 13.17
N PHE A 254 -9.33 8.18 13.49
CA PHE A 254 -8.98 9.37 14.28
C PHE A 254 -9.02 10.64 13.43
N LYS A 255 -8.61 10.57 12.16
CA LYS A 255 -8.73 11.68 11.22
C LYS A 255 -10.18 12.06 10.93
N ASP A 256 -11.06 11.07 10.77
CA ASP A 256 -12.49 11.29 10.57
C ASP A 256 -13.14 11.92 11.82
N ALA A 257 -12.57 11.68 13.00
CA ALA A 257 -12.92 12.36 14.25
C ALA A 257 -12.28 13.76 14.41
N GLY A 258 -11.54 14.25 13.41
CA GLY A 258 -10.92 15.57 13.38
C GLY A 258 -9.60 15.68 14.13
N LEU A 259 -8.94 14.57 14.47
CA LEU A 259 -7.63 14.61 15.12
C LEU A 259 -6.48 14.80 14.12
N ALA A 260 -5.45 15.51 14.59
CA ALA A 260 -4.18 15.61 13.88
C ALA A 260 -3.48 14.25 13.87
N GLY A 261 -2.83 13.90 12.76
CA GLY A 261 -2.15 12.61 12.68
C GLY A 261 -1.27 12.40 11.47
N MET A 262 -0.34 11.44 11.60
CA MET A 262 0.58 11.00 10.54
C MET A 262 0.64 9.48 10.49
N ASN A 263 0.74 8.95 9.27
CA ASN A 263 0.79 7.52 8.98
C ASN A 263 2.09 7.15 8.29
N PHE A 264 2.71 6.06 8.72
CA PHE A 264 4.01 5.62 8.26
C PHE A 264 3.94 4.17 7.79
N ALA A 265 4.53 3.84 6.63
CA ALA A 265 4.60 2.45 6.18
C ALA A 265 5.83 2.15 5.34
N ALA A 266 6.29 0.91 5.43
CA ALA A 266 7.17 0.29 4.44
C ALA A 266 6.34 -0.59 3.50
N ALA A 267 6.65 -0.60 2.20
CA ALA A 267 5.81 -1.24 1.18
C ALA A 267 6.58 -2.11 0.17
N GLU A 268 7.91 -2.22 0.28
CA GLU A 268 8.68 -3.08 -0.62
C GLU A 268 8.52 -4.55 -0.23
N ASN A 269 8.68 -5.42 -1.22
CA ASN A 269 8.37 -6.85 -1.12
C ASN A 269 6.90 -7.14 -0.80
N HIS A 270 5.99 -6.49 -1.54
CA HIS A 270 4.53 -6.62 -1.36
C HIS A 270 4.03 -8.08 -1.47
N THR A 271 4.78 -8.99 -2.10
CA THR A 271 4.47 -10.42 -2.15
C THR A 271 4.43 -11.11 -0.77
N SER A 272 5.10 -10.56 0.25
CA SER A 272 5.02 -11.10 1.61
C SER A 272 3.74 -10.72 2.33
N TYR A 273 3.11 -9.61 1.94
CA TYR A 273 1.95 -9.02 2.62
C TYR A 273 0.78 -10.02 2.70
N HIS A 274 0.23 -10.20 3.90
CA HIS A 274 -0.83 -11.17 4.24
C HIS A 274 -0.47 -12.66 3.97
N THR A 275 0.81 -13.03 3.97
CA THR A 275 1.24 -14.43 3.75
C THR A 275 2.14 -14.96 4.85
N GLN A 276 2.45 -16.26 4.82
CA GLN A 276 3.45 -16.87 5.70
C GLN A 276 4.85 -16.25 5.56
N LEU A 277 5.16 -15.57 4.45
CA LEU A 277 6.42 -14.87 4.26
C LEU A 277 6.50 -13.58 5.08
N ASP A 278 5.39 -13.08 5.62
CA ASP A 278 5.42 -12.01 6.61
C ASP A 278 5.82 -12.53 8.00
N SER A 279 7.07 -12.98 8.09
CA SER A 279 7.66 -13.67 9.24
C SER A 279 8.95 -12.99 9.68
N VAL A 280 9.37 -13.29 10.92
CA VAL A 280 10.56 -12.68 11.54
C VAL A 280 11.81 -12.97 10.72
N GLU A 281 11.88 -14.12 10.08
CA GLU A 281 12.99 -14.60 9.25
C GLU A 281 13.15 -13.78 7.96
N HIS A 282 12.05 -13.32 7.36
CA HIS A 282 12.05 -12.63 6.07
C HIS A 282 11.96 -11.10 6.21
N LEU A 283 11.66 -10.60 7.41
CA LEU A 283 11.57 -9.18 7.70
C LEU A 283 12.93 -8.48 7.56
N ASN A 284 12.97 -7.36 6.84
CA ASN A 284 14.18 -6.54 6.77
C ASN A 284 14.38 -5.76 8.08
N LEU A 285 15.31 -6.22 8.91
CA LEU A 285 15.61 -5.59 10.19
C LEU A 285 16.09 -4.13 10.08
N ARG A 286 16.64 -3.71 8.93
CA ARG A 286 17.05 -2.31 8.72
C ARG A 286 15.85 -1.40 8.58
N THR A 287 14.77 -1.89 7.96
CA THR A 287 13.48 -1.19 7.92
C THR A 287 12.93 -0.99 9.32
N VAL A 288 12.99 -2.01 10.19
CA VAL A 288 12.60 -1.89 11.61
C VAL A 288 13.46 -0.86 12.35
N GLN A 289 14.77 -0.82 12.08
CA GLN A 289 15.66 0.19 12.67
C GLN A 289 15.25 1.61 12.25
N GLN A 290 14.96 1.81 10.96
CA GLN A 290 14.50 3.11 10.46
C GLN A 290 13.19 3.53 11.12
N GLN A 291 12.23 2.62 11.21
CA GLN A 291 10.93 2.87 11.83
C GLN A 291 11.10 3.29 13.29
N GLY A 292 11.88 2.53 14.06
CA GLY A 292 12.12 2.81 15.47
C GLY A 292 12.85 4.12 15.71
N ASP A 293 13.87 4.43 14.89
CA ASP A 293 14.58 5.72 14.95
C ASP A 293 13.64 6.89 14.67
N MET A 294 12.80 6.77 13.64
CA MET A 294 11.80 7.77 13.26
C MET A 294 10.75 7.93 14.37
N MET A 295 10.18 6.83 14.84
CA MET A 295 9.17 6.78 15.91
C MET A 295 9.69 7.43 17.18
N LEU A 296 10.89 7.06 17.64
CA LEU A 296 11.50 7.64 18.83
C LEU A 296 11.77 9.14 18.68
N ALA A 297 12.30 9.57 17.53
CA ALA A 297 12.56 10.98 17.27
C ALA A 297 11.27 11.81 17.27
N MET A 298 10.21 11.30 16.62
CA MET A 298 8.89 11.92 16.57
C MET A 298 8.24 11.98 17.95
N ALA A 299 8.26 10.87 18.70
CA ALA A 299 7.70 10.81 20.04
C ALA A 299 8.41 11.80 20.98
N ARG A 300 9.75 11.86 20.95
CA ARG A 300 10.52 12.86 21.72
C ARG A 300 10.15 14.29 21.35
N HIS A 301 10.00 14.57 20.05
CA HIS A 301 9.67 15.90 19.57
C HIS A 301 8.27 16.34 20.02
N PHE A 302 7.25 15.55 19.68
CA PHE A 302 5.86 15.93 19.88
C PHE A 302 5.41 15.81 21.34
N ALA A 303 5.99 14.89 22.12
CA ALA A 303 5.71 14.81 23.56
C ALA A 303 6.27 16.01 24.35
N GLN A 304 6.97 16.95 23.71
CA GLN A 304 7.42 18.23 24.29
C GLN A 304 6.71 19.46 23.68
N ARG A 305 5.76 19.28 22.76
CA ARG A 305 5.04 20.37 22.05
C ARG A 305 3.62 20.57 22.57
N ASP A 306 3.02 21.72 22.32
CA ASP A 306 1.59 21.91 22.60
C ASP A 306 0.75 21.15 21.56
N LEU A 307 0.27 19.97 21.94
CA LEU A 307 -0.53 19.10 21.08
C LEU A 307 -1.98 19.61 20.89
N GLY A 308 -2.39 20.68 21.57
CA GLY A 308 -3.67 21.35 21.33
C GLY A 308 -3.62 22.35 20.17
N ARG A 309 -2.44 22.64 19.62
CA ARG A 309 -2.21 23.69 18.61
C ARG A 309 -1.29 23.19 17.50
N LEU A 310 -1.77 22.21 16.75
CA LEU A 310 -1.02 21.58 15.64
C LEU A 310 -1.49 22.04 14.26
N ASP A 311 -2.51 22.88 14.18
CA ASP A 311 -3.01 23.41 12.93
C ASP A 311 -2.01 24.41 12.29
N GLY A 312 -1.90 24.35 10.97
CA GLY A 312 -1.14 25.30 10.16
C GLY A 312 -1.55 25.23 8.69
N ALA A 313 -1.04 26.13 7.86
CA ALA A 313 -1.27 26.04 6.43
C ALA A 313 -0.73 24.71 5.88
N ASP A 314 -1.51 24.01 5.06
CA ASP A 314 -1.08 22.77 4.43
C ASP A 314 0.23 22.97 3.66
N GLN A 315 1.14 22.02 3.82
CA GLN A 315 2.46 22.05 3.21
C GLN A 315 2.52 21.13 2.00
N VAL A 316 3.22 21.61 0.98
CA VAL A 316 3.85 20.76 -0.03
C VAL A 316 5.20 20.34 0.52
N TYR A 317 5.50 19.04 0.52
CA TYR A 317 6.76 18.52 1.03
C TYR A 317 7.26 17.34 0.21
N PHE A 318 8.59 17.17 0.15
CA PHE A 318 9.23 16.04 -0.53
C PHE A 318 10.70 15.94 -0.11
N ASN A 319 11.28 14.75 -0.25
CA ASN A 319 12.71 14.56 -0.04
C ASN A 319 13.53 14.89 -1.27
N LEU A 320 14.68 15.54 -1.05
CA LEU A 320 15.70 15.76 -2.07
C LEU A 320 17.05 15.24 -1.56
N ALA A 321 17.67 14.35 -2.34
CA ALA A 321 18.95 13.74 -1.98
C ALA A 321 20.03 14.80 -1.73
N GLY A 322 20.73 14.70 -0.60
CA GLY A 322 21.75 15.66 -0.16
C GLY A 322 21.20 16.92 0.52
N VAL A 323 19.88 17.14 0.51
CA VAL A 323 19.23 18.30 1.16
C VAL A 323 18.34 17.88 2.34
N GLY A 324 17.64 16.75 2.24
CA GLY A 324 16.68 16.30 3.24
C GLY A 324 15.23 16.59 2.85
N LEU A 325 14.34 16.75 3.84
CA LEU A 325 12.94 17.09 3.60
C LEU A 325 12.82 18.58 3.29
N VAL A 326 12.28 18.90 2.12
CA VAL A 326 11.92 20.26 1.70
C VAL A 326 10.43 20.44 1.93
N SER A 327 10.00 21.55 2.55
CA SER A 327 8.58 21.90 2.72
C SER A 327 8.31 23.38 2.45
N TYR A 328 7.12 23.70 1.95
CA TYR A 328 6.61 25.06 1.78
C TYR A 328 5.07 25.11 1.71
N PRO A 329 4.43 26.25 2.02
CA PRO A 329 2.97 26.35 2.01
C PRO A 329 2.35 26.05 0.64
N ALA A 330 1.29 25.23 0.63
CA ALA A 330 0.59 24.80 -0.59
C ALA A 330 -0.01 25.96 -1.40
N VAL A 331 -0.31 27.10 -0.74
CA VAL A 331 -0.76 28.33 -1.40
C VAL A 331 0.25 28.87 -2.44
N LEU A 332 1.53 28.50 -2.34
CA LEU A 332 2.55 28.87 -3.31
C LEU A 332 2.44 28.11 -4.65
N ALA A 333 1.59 27.07 -4.76
CA ALA A 333 1.43 26.32 -6.00
C ALA A 333 1.03 27.21 -7.19
N LEU A 334 0.08 28.14 -7.02
CA LEU A 334 -0.38 29.04 -8.09
C LEU A 334 0.65 30.13 -8.46
N PRO A 335 1.31 30.82 -7.50
CA PRO A 335 2.45 31.69 -7.81
C PRO A 335 3.59 30.96 -8.56
N LEU A 336 3.96 29.75 -8.13
CA LEU A 336 5.01 28.97 -8.77
C LEU A 336 4.61 28.52 -10.19
N TRP A 337 3.34 28.19 -10.42
CA TRP A 337 2.83 27.94 -11.76
C TRP A 337 2.92 29.18 -12.65
N SER A 338 2.62 30.37 -12.11
CA SER A 338 2.76 31.65 -12.84
C SER A 338 4.22 31.94 -13.23
N VAL A 339 5.18 31.61 -12.38
CA VAL A 339 6.62 31.66 -12.72
C VAL A 339 6.95 30.70 -13.87
N CYS A 340 6.45 29.46 -13.82
CA CYS A 340 6.64 28.49 -14.90
C CYS A 340 6.01 28.94 -16.23
N LEU A 341 4.82 29.55 -16.19
CA LEU A 341 4.16 30.16 -17.35
C LEU A 341 5.01 31.28 -17.96
N ALA A 342 5.57 32.18 -17.13
CA ALA A 342 6.44 33.25 -17.59
C ALA A 342 7.73 32.73 -18.24
N LEU A 343 8.37 31.72 -17.63
CA LEU A 343 9.56 31.06 -18.17
C LEU A 343 9.26 30.34 -19.49
N ALA A 344 8.13 29.64 -19.58
CA ALA A 344 7.68 28.99 -20.81
C ALA A 344 7.38 30.00 -21.92
N ALA A 345 6.68 31.10 -21.61
CA ALA A 345 6.42 32.18 -22.55
C ALA A 345 7.73 32.81 -23.06
N PHE A 346 8.72 33.00 -22.18
CA PHE A 346 10.04 33.48 -22.55
C PHE A 346 10.78 32.51 -23.49
N ALA A 347 10.78 31.20 -23.18
CA ALA A 347 11.39 30.17 -24.01
C ALA A 347 10.72 30.09 -25.40
N VAL A 348 9.38 30.09 -25.45
CA VAL A 348 8.61 30.13 -26.70
C VAL A 348 8.96 31.39 -27.51
N ARG A 349 8.96 32.56 -26.88
CA ARG A 349 9.33 33.83 -27.54
C ARG A 349 10.77 33.80 -28.08
N ALA A 350 11.72 33.24 -27.34
CA ALA A 350 13.10 33.07 -27.81
C ALA A 350 13.16 32.16 -29.05
N GLY A 351 12.45 31.03 -29.01
CA GLY A 351 12.35 30.08 -30.13
C GLY A 351 11.71 30.68 -31.38
N LEU A 352 10.64 31.47 -31.23
CA LEU A 352 9.96 32.16 -32.33
C LEU A 352 10.84 33.27 -32.93
N ARG A 353 11.44 34.14 -32.10
CA ARG A 353 12.25 35.27 -32.58
C ARG A 353 13.51 34.85 -33.32
N ARG A 354 14.07 33.68 -32.98
CA ARG A 354 15.22 33.08 -33.68
C ARG A 354 14.81 32.21 -34.87
N GLY A 355 13.51 32.07 -35.13
CA GLY A 355 13.01 31.16 -36.16
C GLY A 355 13.35 29.70 -35.90
N ALA A 356 13.67 29.32 -34.66
CA ALA A 356 13.97 27.93 -34.25
C ALA A 356 12.68 27.11 -34.06
N ALA A 357 11.56 27.76 -33.75
CA ALA A 357 10.24 27.15 -33.60
C ALA A 357 9.16 27.96 -34.33
N ARG A 358 8.03 27.30 -34.63
CA ARG A 358 6.81 27.93 -35.17
C ARG A 358 5.62 27.56 -34.29
N GLY A 359 4.80 28.53 -33.88
CA GLY A 359 3.72 28.31 -32.91
C GLY A 359 2.79 27.14 -33.22
N ARG A 360 2.25 27.07 -34.46
CA ARG A 360 1.38 25.96 -34.89
C ARG A 360 2.09 24.60 -34.84
N ARG A 361 3.39 24.54 -35.17
CA ARG A 361 4.18 23.30 -35.11
C ARG A 361 4.53 22.92 -33.67
N THR A 362 4.80 23.88 -32.80
CA THR A 362 4.99 23.64 -31.36
C THR A 362 3.72 23.05 -30.74
N ALA A 363 2.54 23.59 -31.07
CA ALA A 363 1.26 23.03 -30.60
C ALA A 363 1.03 21.59 -31.11
N ALA A 364 1.34 21.32 -32.38
CA ALA A 364 1.27 19.96 -32.93
C ALA A 364 2.32 19.02 -32.29
N ALA A 365 3.51 19.51 -31.97
CA ALA A 365 4.54 18.75 -31.24
C ALA A 365 4.11 18.43 -29.81
N MET A 366 3.40 19.35 -29.14
CA MET A 366 2.77 19.13 -27.83
C MET A 366 1.76 17.97 -27.90
N ALA A 367 0.85 17.99 -28.89
CA ALA A 367 -0.09 16.89 -29.12
C ALA A 367 0.64 15.57 -29.44
N GLY A 368 1.73 15.63 -30.21
CA GLY A 368 2.61 14.49 -30.47
C GLY A 368 3.23 13.92 -29.19
N HIS A 369 3.65 14.77 -28.26
CA HIS A 369 4.18 14.31 -26.96
C HIS A 369 3.09 13.64 -26.11
N VAL A 370 1.88 14.20 -26.03
CA VAL A 370 0.74 13.54 -25.35
C VAL A 370 0.46 12.16 -25.94
N LEU A 371 0.49 12.02 -27.27
CA LEU A 371 0.34 10.73 -27.92
C LEU A 371 1.48 9.77 -27.54
N VAL A 372 2.73 10.23 -27.45
CA VAL A 372 3.85 9.40 -26.99
C VAL A 372 3.65 8.92 -25.55
N LEU A 373 3.18 9.77 -24.64
CA LEU A 373 2.84 9.36 -23.27
C LEU A 373 1.76 8.28 -23.26
N ALA A 374 0.69 8.45 -24.04
CA ALA A 374 -0.38 7.47 -24.16
C ALA A 374 0.12 6.13 -24.74
N LEU A 375 0.97 6.17 -25.77
CA LEU A 375 1.56 4.98 -26.39
C LEU A 375 2.51 4.24 -25.43
N LEU A 376 3.31 4.97 -24.64
CA LEU A 376 4.16 4.36 -23.62
C LEU A 376 3.30 3.66 -22.55
N ALA A 377 2.32 4.36 -21.98
CA ALA A 377 1.45 3.82 -20.95
C ALA A 377 0.67 2.58 -21.45
N LEU A 378 0.02 2.69 -22.62
CA LEU A 378 -0.72 1.58 -23.23
C LEU A 378 0.21 0.43 -23.61
N GLY A 379 1.33 0.71 -24.26
CA GLY A 379 2.30 -0.29 -24.69
C GLY A 379 2.89 -1.07 -23.50
N GLY A 380 3.19 -0.38 -22.40
CA GLY A 380 3.62 -1.04 -21.17
C GLY A 380 2.55 -1.93 -20.56
N GLN A 381 1.31 -1.45 -20.47
CA GLN A 381 0.22 -2.26 -19.92
C GLN A 381 -0.04 -3.51 -20.78
N LEU A 382 -0.05 -3.36 -22.11
CA LEU A 382 -0.25 -4.49 -23.02
C LEU A 382 0.91 -5.49 -22.94
N LEU A 383 2.15 -5.01 -22.82
CA LEU A 383 3.31 -5.89 -22.65
C LEU A 383 3.24 -6.64 -21.32
N TRP A 384 2.87 -5.97 -20.23
CA TRP A 384 2.66 -6.63 -18.93
C TRP A 384 1.55 -7.69 -19.00
N SER A 385 0.41 -7.37 -19.62
CA SER A 385 -0.66 -8.34 -19.88
C SER A 385 -0.16 -9.54 -20.71
N GLY A 386 0.71 -9.31 -21.69
CA GLY A 386 1.38 -10.39 -22.44
C GLY A 386 2.30 -11.25 -21.58
N ILE A 387 3.07 -10.64 -20.66
CA ILE A 387 3.90 -11.38 -19.69
C ILE A 387 3.02 -12.27 -18.80
N LEU A 388 1.87 -11.77 -18.33
CA LEU A 388 0.90 -12.58 -17.56
C LEU A 388 0.28 -13.73 -18.37
N MET A 389 0.22 -13.62 -19.71
CA MET A 389 -0.19 -14.74 -20.58
C MET A 389 0.93 -15.77 -20.77
N LEU A 390 2.19 -15.32 -20.84
CA LEU A 390 3.36 -16.20 -20.96
C LEU A 390 3.70 -16.91 -19.64
N HIS A 391 3.44 -16.25 -18.51
CA HIS A 391 3.69 -16.74 -17.16
C HIS A 391 2.39 -16.70 -16.34
N PRO A 392 1.42 -17.58 -16.64
CA PRO A 392 0.11 -17.58 -15.98
C PRO A 392 0.20 -17.81 -14.47
N GLN A 393 1.28 -18.43 -13.97
CA GLN A 393 1.51 -18.66 -12.55
C GLN A 393 1.59 -17.36 -11.72
N TYR A 394 1.98 -16.22 -12.33
CA TYR A 394 1.96 -14.94 -11.62
C TYR A 394 0.55 -14.55 -11.15
N GLN A 395 -0.50 -15.05 -11.79
CA GLN A 395 -1.88 -14.81 -11.36
C GLN A 395 -2.25 -15.51 -10.05
N GLN A 396 -1.40 -16.40 -9.53
CA GLN A 396 -1.59 -17.02 -8.22
C GLN A 396 -1.20 -16.04 -7.09
N ILE A 397 -0.29 -15.08 -7.36
CA ILE A 397 0.10 -14.01 -6.43
C ILE A 397 -0.96 -12.89 -6.50
N LEU A 398 -1.89 -12.87 -5.55
CA LEU A 398 -3.05 -11.96 -5.59
C LEU A 398 -2.72 -10.49 -5.30
N GLN A 399 -1.56 -10.22 -4.72
CA GLN A 399 -1.09 -8.87 -4.43
C GLN A 399 -0.81 -8.03 -5.69
N GLY A 400 -0.81 -8.65 -6.88
CA GLY A 400 -0.54 -7.98 -8.16
C GLY A 400 0.95 -7.75 -8.45
N ASP A 401 1.82 -8.24 -7.56
CA ASP A 401 3.28 -8.20 -7.67
C ASP A 401 3.85 -9.58 -8.03
N THR A 402 5.17 -9.64 -8.24
CA THR A 402 5.92 -10.88 -8.52
C THR A 402 7.22 -10.87 -7.72
N TYR A 403 7.71 -12.03 -7.30
CA TYR A 403 8.97 -12.13 -6.53
C TYR A 403 10.18 -11.49 -7.24
N ASN A 404 10.13 -11.46 -8.57
CA ASN A 404 11.18 -10.97 -9.44
C ASN A 404 10.83 -9.63 -10.14
N SER A 405 9.87 -8.87 -9.60
CA SER A 405 9.34 -7.65 -10.21
C SER A 405 10.39 -6.56 -10.46
N HIS A 406 11.49 -6.57 -9.70
CA HIS A 406 12.63 -5.68 -9.91
C HIS A 406 13.26 -5.81 -11.30
N TRP A 407 13.29 -7.01 -11.91
CA TRP A 407 13.74 -7.18 -13.29
C TRP A 407 12.82 -6.46 -14.27
N TYR A 408 11.50 -6.57 -14.05
CA TYR A 408 10.51 -5.91 -14.89
C TYR A 408 10.55 -4.39 -14.73
N LEU A 409 10.73 -3.85 -13.53
CA LEU A 409 10.92 -2.39 -13.35
C LEU A 409 12.09 -1.88 -14.20
N LEU A 410 13.26 -2.53 -14.10
CA LEU A 410 14.45 -2.14 -14.86
C LEU A 410 14.23 -2.32 -16.37
N ALA A 411 13.61 -3.42 -16.78
CA ALA A 411 13.33 -3.72 -18.19
C ALA A 411 12.39 -2.69 -18.81
N PHE A 412 11.27 -2.41 -18.15
CA PHE A 412 10.27 -1.44 -18.62
C PHE A 412 10.80 -0.01 -18.58
N THR A 413 11.67 0.31 -17.62
CA THR A 413 12.38 1.59 -17.63
C THR A 413 13.26 1.72 -18.87
N ALA A 414 14.13 0.74 -19.13
CA ALA A 414 15.03 0.75 -20.28
C ALA A 414 14.26 0.73 -21.62
N LEU A 415 13.19 -0.05 -21.71
CA LEU A 415 12.30 -0.11 -22.86
C LEU A 415 11.56 1.22 -23.07
N GLY A 416 11.06 1.84 -22.00
CA GLY A 416 10.41 3.14 -22.04
C GLY A 416 11.35 4.24 -22.55
N VAL A 417 12.61 4.25 -22.09
CA VAL A 417 13.65 5.17 -22.62
C VAL A 417 13.89 4.91 -24.12
N ALA A 418 14.04 3.65 -24.53
CA ALA A 418 14.25 3.29 -25.93
C ALA A 418 13.07 3.72 -26.82
N ALA A 419 11.84 3.37 -26.42
CA ALA A 419 10.60 3.69 -27.12
C ALA A 419 10.40 5.21 -27.23
N TYR A 420 10.61 5.96 -26.14
CA TYR A 420 10.54 7.42 -26.16
C TYR A 420 11.55 8.01 -27.15
N CYS A 421 12.80 7.56 -27.11
CA CYS A 421 13.84 8.01 -28.04
C CYS A 421 13.47 7.68 -29.50
N LEU A 422 12.92 6.49 -29.78
CA LEU A 422 12.46 6.11 -31.13
C LEU A 422 11.31 7.00 -31.60
N CYS A 423 10.32 7.27 -30.75
CA CYS A 423 9.24 8.20 -31.04
C CYS A 423 9.78 9.60 -31.35
N MET A 424 10.69 10.13 -30.53
CA MET A 424 11.31 11.43 -30.78
C MET A 424 12.10 11.44 -32.09
N ALA A 425 12.85 10.37 -32.40
CA ALA A 425 13.58 10.24 -33.67
C ALA A 425 12.63 10.25 -34.88
N GLY A 426 11.48 9.58 -34.76
CA GLY A 426 10.43 9.61 -35.78
C GLY A 426 9.86 11.03 -35.94
N LEU A 427 9.49 11.68 -34.83
CA LEU A 427 8.89 13.01 -34.84
C LEU A 427 9.82 14.09 -35.42
N ARG A 428 11.15 13.93 -35.34
CA ARG A 428 12.14 14.83 -35.98
C ARG A 428 11.96 14.96 -37.50
N ARG A 429 11.28 14.01 -38.16
CA ARG A 429 10.95 14.12 -39.60
C ARG A 429 9.97 15.26 -39.89
N TRP A 430 9.13 15.60 -38.92
CA TRP A 430 8.08 16.62 -39.06
C TRP A 430 8.27 17.82 -38.14
N PHE A 431 9.19 17.79 -37.18
CA PHE A 431 9.35 18.86 -36.20
C PHE A 431 10.82 19.19 -35.95
N ARG A 432 11.08 20.46 -35.67
CA ARG A 432 12.42 20.89 -35.25
C ARG A 432 12.67 20.47 -33.80
N PRO A 433 13.94 20.27 -33.39
CA PRO A 433 14.25 19.91 -32.01
C PRO A 433 13.70 20.88 -30.96
N ALA A 434 13.74 22.18 -31.26
CA ALA A 434 13.16 23.21 -30.39
C ALA A 434 11.63 23.12 -30.28
N GLU A 435 10.92 22.70 -31.34
CA GLU A 435 9.47 22.54 -31.33
C GLU A 435 9.06 21.34 -30.47
N LEU A 436 9.80 20.22 -30.56
CA LEU A 436 9.61 19.03 -29.73
C LEU A 436 9.89 19.33 -28.24
N ALA A 437 11.01 19.99 -27.96
CA ALA A 437 11.38 20.40 -26.61
C ALA A 437 10.33 21.34 -25.98
N LEU A 438 9.94 22.40 -26.69
CA LEU A 438 8.91 23.33 -26.21
C LEU A 438 7.55 22.63 -26.07
N GLY A 439 7.18 21.74 -27.00
CA GLY A 439 5.94 20.98 -26.93
C GLY A 439 5.85 20.12 -25.67
N ALA A 440 6.90 19.36 -25.36
CA ALA A 440 6.96 18.56 -24.14
C ALA A 440 6.90 19.42 -22.85
N MET A 441 7.61 20.55 -22.81
CA MET A 441 7.57 21.44 -21.64
C MET A 441 6.22 22.15 -21.47
N LEU A 442 5.51 22.47 -22.57
CA LEU A 442 4.17 23.03 -22.49
C LEU A 442 3.14 22.03 -21.96
N CYS A 443 3.27 20.73 -22.29
CA CYS A 443 2.49 19.68 -21.63
C CYS A 443 2.68 19.71 -20.10
N TRP A 444 3.93 19.86 -19.64
CA TRP A 444 4.24 19.99 -18.21
C TRP A 444 3.64 21.25 -17.57
N VAL A 445 3.68 22.40 -18.25
CA VAL A 445 3.07 23.65 -17.74
C VAL A 445 1.55 23.50 -17.59
N ILE A 446 0.89 22.83 -18.54
CA ILE A 446 -0.57 22.59 -18.47
C ILE A 446 -0.89 21.60 -17.35
N ALA A 447 -0.14 20.50 -17.25
CA ALA A 447 -0.29 19.53 -16.18
C ALA A 447 -0.07 20.18 -14.79
N LEU A 448 0.93 21.06 -14.67
CA LEU A 448 1.19 21.81 -13.44
C LEU A 448 0.02 22.73 -13.10
N GLY A 449 -0.61 23.38 -14.08
CA GLY A 449 -1.79 24.20 -13.85
C GLY A 449 -2.96 23.40 -13.28
N ALA A 450 -3.25 22.23 -13.87
CA ALA A 450 -4.28 21.34 -13.36
C ALA A 450 -3.95 20.84 -11.94
N VAL A 451 -2.72 20.38 -11.70
CA VAL A 451 -2.29 19.92 -10.38
C VAL A 451 -2.30 21.04 -9.34
N ALA A 452 -1.84 22.25 -9.67
CA ALA A 452 -1.85 23.38 -8.75
C ALA A 452 -3.26 23.81 -8.34
N LEU A 453 -4.25 23.61 -9.21
CA LEU A 453 -5.66 23.94 -8.95
C LEU A 453 -6.39 22.86 -8.14
N TYR A 454 -6.19 21.59 -8.48
CA TYR A 454 -6.98 20.50 -7.92
C TYR A 454 -6.25 19.69 -6.84
N LEU A 455 -4.92 19.61 -6.91
CA LEU A 455 -4.07 18.75 -6.08
C LEU A 455 -2.78 19.51 -5.68
N PRO A 456 -2.89 20.68 -5.01
CA PRO A 456 -1.74 21.56 -4.80
C PRO A 456 -0.58 20.89 -4.05
N GLY A 457 -0.87 19.90 -3.20
CA GLY A 457 0.11 19.02 -2.54
C GLY A 457 1.04 18.29 -3.51
N ALA A 458 0.58 17.91 -4.70
CA ALA A 458 1.38 17.20 -5.70
C ALA A 458 2.18 18.15 -6.63
N SER A 459 2.03 19.47 -6.48
CA SER A 459 2.61 20.45 -7.41
C SER A 459 4.15 20.46 -7.47
N PHE A 460 4.84 20.03 -6.40
CA PHE A 460 6.31 19.99 -6.37
C PHE A 460 6.89 19.10 -7.47
N LEU A 461 6.22 17.98 -7.76
CA LEU A 461 6.65 17.00 -8.75
C LEU A 461 6.76 17.63 -10.13
N LEU A 462 5.89 18.59 -10.43
CA LEU A 462 5.89 19.29 -11.71
C LEU A 462 6.70 20.58 -11.67
N THR A 463 6.68 21.31 -10.56
CA THR A 463 7.30 22.64 -10.44
C THR A 463 8.83 22.58 -10.46
N TRP A 464 9.43 21.83 -9.53
CA TRP A 464 10.87 21.88 -9.30
C TRP A 464 11.71 21.22 -10.39
N PRO A 465 11.22 20.18 -11.08
CA PRO A 465 11.84 19.70 -12.32
C PRO A 465 11.71 20.66 -13.50
N LEU A 466 10.58 21.38 -13.62
CA LEU A 466 10.26 22.19 -14.79
C LEU A 466 11.03 23.51 -14.84
N ILE A 467 11.19 24.21 -13.72
CA ILE A 467 11.92 25.49 -13.65
C ILE A 467 13.35 25.39 -14.24
N PRO A 468 14.24 24.50 -13.75
CA PRO A 468 15.60 24.40 -14.27
C PRO A 468 15.63 23.89 -15.72
N ALA A 469 14.70 23.02 -16.12
CA ALA A 469 14.58 22.55 -17.49
C ALA A 469 14.20 23.69 -18.47
N LEU A 470 13.22 24.53 -18.09
CA LEU A 470 12.83 25.71 -18.86
C LEU A 470 13.97 26.73 -18.97
N LEU A 471 14.71 26.97 -17.88
CA LEU A 471 15.87 27.86 -17.87
C LEU A 471 16.97 27.35 -18.81
N ALA A 472 17.28 26.05 -18.76
CA ALA A 472 18.27 25.42 -19.63
C ALA A 472 17.86 25.52 -21.11
N LEU A 473 16.58 25.25 -21.43
CA LEU A 473 16.06 25.37 -22.80
C LEU A 473 16.08 26.83 -23.27
N ALA A 474 15.61 27.77 -22.45
CA ALA A 474 15.61 29.19 -22.80
C ALA A 474 17.03 29.71 -23.04
N TRP A 475 18.00 29.30 -22.22
CA TRP A 475 19.41 29.63 -22.40
C TRP A 475 19.92 29.08 -23.73
N GLN A 476 19.62 27.82 -24.06
CA GLN A 476 20.03 27.20 -25.32
C GLN A 476 19.45 27.92 -26.55
N LEU A 477 18.16 28.31 -26.50
CA LEU A 477 17.50 29.05 -27.58
C LEU A 477 18.08 30.47 -27.77
N ARG A 478 18.64 31.06 -26.72
CA ARG A 478 19.29 32.38 -26.80
C ARG A 478 20.74 32.34 -27.27
N HIS A 479 21.42 31.21 -27.09
CA HIS A 479 22.84 31.03 -27.41
C HIS A 479 23.03 29.90 -28.43
N PRO A 480 22.51 30.03 -29.67
CA PRO A 480 22.63 28.99 -30.70
C PRO A 480 24.10 28.68 -31.05
N ASP A 481 24.97 29.69 -30.98
CA ASP A 481 26.40 29.62 -31.31
C ASP A 481 27.25 29.04 -30.17
N ALA A 482 26.64 28.69 -29.02
CA ALA A 482 27.36 28.05 -27.93
C ALA A 482 27.92 26.69 -28.38
N SER A 483 29.14 26.39 -27.92
CA SER A 483 29.79 25.11 -28.21
C SER A 483 28.94 23.93 -27.69
N VAL A 484 29.05 22.78 -28.37
CA VAL A 484 28.30 21.57 -28.02
C VAL A 484 28.52 21.17 -26.56
N GLY A 485 29.76 21.30 -26.06
CA GLY A 485 30.09 21.01 -24.67
C GLY A 485 29.37 21.93 -23.67
N ARG A 486 29.29 23.23 -23.95
CA ARG A 486 28.53 24.17 -23.10
C ARG A 486 27.03 23.87 -23.12
N ARG A 487 26.47 23.57 -24.30
CA ARG A 487 25.05 23.18 -24.42
C ARG A 487 24.76 21.90 -23.63
N LEU A 488 25.63 20.90 -23.75
CA LEU A 488 25.51 19.65 -23.01
C LEU A 488 25.55 19.90 -21.50
N ALA A 489 26.52 20.68 -21.01
CA ALA A 489 26.65 20.99 -19.59
C ALA A 489 25.41 21.69 -19.02
N VAL A 490 24.87 22.70 -19.72
CA VAL A 490 23.66 23.43 -19.27
C VAL A 490 22.43 22.52 -19.25
N LEU A 491 22.28 21.64 -20.25
CA LEU A 491 21.17 20.70 -20.29
C LEU A 491 21.26 19.61 -19.22
N VAL A 492 22.46 19.10 -18.93
CA VAL A 492 22.68 18.17 -17.81
C VAL A 492 22.36 18.85 -16.49
N LEU A 493 22.83 20.08 -16.27
CA LEU A 493 22.52 20.84 -15.05
C LEU A 493 21.01 21.07 -14.89
N GLY A 494 20.31 21.39 -15.99
CA GLY A 494 18.85 21.53 -16.00
C GLY A 494 18.09 20.22 -15.75
N ALA A 495 18.69 19.08 -16.10
CA ALA A 495 18.10 17.75 -15.95
C ALA A 495 18.27 17.15 -14.55
N VAL A 496 19.34 17.52 -13.81
CA VAL A 496 19.67 16.91 -12.51
C VAL A 496 18.50 16.99 -11.51
N PRO A 497 17.84 18.13 -11.27
CA PRO A 497 16.70 18.20 -10.35
C PRO A 497 15.52 17.31 -10.79
N ALA A 498 15.28 17.22 -12.11
CA ALA A 498 14.23 16.36 -12.63
C ALA A 498 14.49 14.89 -12.34
N ILE A 499 15.73 14.43 -12.50
CA ILE A 499 16.12 13.06 -12.17
C ILE A 499 16.02 12.81 -10.66
N LEU A 500 16.59 13.71 -9.84
CA LEU A 500 16.65 13.54 -8.38
C LEU A 500 15.27 13.51 -7.72
N ILE A 501 14.27 14.17 -8.31
CA ILE A 501 12.90 14.22 -7.80
C ILE A 501 12.03 13.13 -8.42
N VAL A 502 12.06 12.98 -9.74
CA VAL A 502 11.07 12.13 -10.44
C VAL A 502 11.50 10.66 -10.46
N ALA A 503 12.80 10.33 -10.50
CA ALA A 503 13.22 8.92 -10.55
C ALA A 503 12.84 8.13 -9.27
N PRO A 504 13.03 8.67 -8.04
CA PRO A 504 12.51 8.01 -6.84
C PRO A 504 10.99 7.86 -6.84
N ILE A 505 10.26 8.81 -7.42
CA ILE A 505 8.80 8.75 -7.55
C ILE A 505 8.37 7.66 -8.55
N VAL A 506 9.10 7.45 -9.65
CA VAL A 506 8.85 6.33 -10.58
C VAL A 506 9.02 4.99 -9.85
N HIS A 507 10.07 4.84 -9.04
CA HIS A 507 10.28 3.64 -8.22
C HIS A 507 9.15 3.46 -7.19
N LEU A 508 8.78 4.53 -6.47
CA LEU A 508 7.73 4.50 -5.47
C LEU A 508 6.35 4.16 -6.05
N VAL A 509 6.00 4.72 -7.22
CA VAL A 509 4.75 4.40 -7.94
C VAL A 509 4.74 2.93 -8.35
N PHE A 510 5.87 2.39 -8.80
CA PHE A 510 5.97 0.96 -9.12
C PHE A 510 5.80 0.07 -7.88
N VAL A 511 6.42 0.42 -6.76
CA VAL A 511 6.25 -0.32 -5.50
C VAL A 511 4.78 -0.25 -5.03
N ALA A 512 4.17 0.93 -5.02
CA ALA A 512 2.82 1.14 -4.50
C ALA A 512 1.72 0.48 -5.35
N LEU A 513 1.87 0.54 -6.68
CA LEU A 513 0.86 0.09 -7.64
C LEU A 513 1.20 -1.26 -8.28
N THR A 514 2.40 -1.79 -8.00
CA THR A 514 2.95 -3.04 -8.54
C THR A 514 3.04 -3.04 -10.08
N PRO A 515 3.59 -4.09 -10.72
CA PRO A 515 3.46 -4.28 -12.16
C PRO A 515 2.01 -4.28 -12.68
N ALA A 516 1.01 -4.57 -11.84
CA ALA A 516 -0.40 -4.60 -12.23
C ALA A 516 -0.87 -3.32 -12.93
N LEU A 517 -0.34 -2.15 -12.53
CA LEU A 517 -0.61 -0.86 -13.16
C LEU A 517 0.63 -0.24 -13.81
N MET A 518 1.37 -1.04 -14.60
CA MET A 518 2.58 -0.62 -15.33
C MET A 518 2.39 0.65 -16.18
N ALA A 519 1.17 0.89 -16.69
CA ALA A 519 0.82 2.14 -17.37
C ALA A 519 1.17 3.41 -16.57
N ALA A 520 0.89 3.40 -15.26
CA ALA A 520 1.17 4.54 -14.39
C ALA A 520 2.68 4.77 -14.28
N THR A 521 3.46 3.73 -13.98
CA THR A 521 4.92 3.81 -13.90
C THR A 521 5.54 4.39 -15.18
N LEU A 522 5.10 3.93 -16.35
CA LEU A 522 5.58 4.45 -17.63
C LEU A 522 5.09 5.85 -17.96
N LEU A 523 3.94 6.29 -17.44
CA LEU A 523 3.48 7.67 -17.58
C LEU A 523 4.41 8.64 -16.83
N PHE A 524 4.77 8.34 -15.57
CA PHE A 524 5.73 9.16 -14.82
C PHE A 524 7.12 9.16 -15.46
N LEU A 525 7.58 7.99 -15.96
CA LEU A 525 8.82 7.92 -16.72
C LEU A 525 8.75 8.76 -18.00
N GLY A 526 7.65 8.68 -18.75
CA GLY A 526 7.44 9.44 -19.98
C GLY A 526 7.44 10.95 -19.73
N LEU A 527 6.82 11.40 -18.63
CA LEU A 527 6.88 12.79 -18.19
C LEU A 527 8.33 13.22 -17.95
N LEU A 528 9.10 12.44 -17.18
CA LEU A 528 10.53 12.71 -16.94
C LEU A 528 11.31 12.83 -18.25
N LEU A 529 11.13 11.87 -19.17
CA LEU A 529 11.77 11.89 -20.49
C LEU A 529 11.34 13.10 -21.34
N GLY A 530 10.11 13.60 -21.13
CA GLY A 530 9.61 14.87 -21.63
C GLY A 530 10.54 16.05 -21.31
N LEU A 531 10.92 16.22 -20.04
CA LEU A 531 11.86 17.27 -19.60
C LEU A 531 13.26 17.07 -20.19
N LEU A 532 13.67 15.82 -20.37
CA LEU A 532 14.98 15.47 -20.93
C LEU A 532 15.03 15.59 -22.46
N THR A 533 13.92 15.87 -23.14
CA THR A 533 13.84 15.93 -24.60
C THR A 533 14.94 16.80 -25.25
N PRO A 534 15.27 18.02 -24.78
CA PRO A 534 16.35 18.80 -25.38
C PRO A 534 17.72 18.10 -25.29
N LEU A 535 17.99 17.45 -24.14
CA LEU A 535 19.22 16.70 -23.90
C LEU A 535 19.27 15.43 -24.75
N LEU A 536 18.19 14.65 -24.75
CA LEU A 536 18.08 13.43 -25.56
C LEU A 536 18.29 13.76 -27.03
N LEU A 537 17.62 14.78 -27.57
CA LEU A 537 17.77 15.18 -28.98
C LEU A 537 19.20 15.64 -29.33
N LEU A 538 19.93 16.23 -28.38
CA LEU A 538 21.35 16.59 -28.55
C LEU A 538 22.26 15.34 -28.58
N LEU A 539 21.98 14.36 -27.73
CA LEU A 539 22.73 13.10 -27.63
C LEU A 539 22.40 12.11 -28.75
N MET A 540 21.17 12.13 -29.26
CA MET A 540 20.66 11.20 -30.27
C MET A 540 21.39 11.35 -31.60
N ARG A 541 22.27 10.40 -31.90
CA ARG A 541 22.55 10.00 -33.28
C ARG A 541 21.41 9.07 -33.75
N PRO A 542 20.82 9.27 -34.94
CA PRO A 542 19.67 8.48 -35.37
C PRO A 542 20.01 6.98 -35.32
N PHE A 543 19.13 6.20 -34.67
CA PHE A 543 19.14 4.73 -34.50
C PHE A 543 20.20 4.09 -33.58
N ALA A 544 21.29 4.76 -33.21
CA ALA A 544 22.31 4.17 -32.32
C ALA A 544 21.97 4.27 -30.81
N LEU A 545 21.35 5.39 -30.38
CA LEU A 545 21.03 5.63 -28.96
C LEU A 545 19.97 4.67 -28.36
N PRO A 546 18.88 4.29 -29.05
CA PRO A 546 17.89 3.39 -28.46
C PRO A 546 18.33 1.91 -28.46
N ALA A 547 19.36 1.53 -29.21
CA ALA A 547 19.79 0.14 -29.33
C ALA A 547 20.33 -0.43 -28.00
N LEU A 548 21.09 0.36 -27.25
CA LEU A 548 21.66 -0.08 -25.96
C LEU A 548 20.59 -0.29 -24.89
N PRO A 549 19.69 0.67 -24.59
CA PRO A 549 18.60 0.44 -23.63
C PRO A 549 17.66 -0.67 -24.09
N LEU A 550 17.43 -0.84 -25.40
CA LEU A 550 16.60 -1.93 -25.92
C LEU A 550 17.27 -3.30 -25.69
N ALA A 551 18.55 -3.45 -26.01
CA ALA A 551 19.28 -4.70 -25.75
C ALA A 551 19.32 -5.03 -24.25
N PHE A 552 19.54 -4.02 -23.40
CA PHE A 552 19.49 -4.17 -21.96
C PHE A 552 18.10 -4.58 -21.46
N ALA A 553 17.03 -3.95 -21.98
CA ALA A 553 15.65 -4.30 -21.67
C ALA A 553 15.34 -5.76 -22.04
N LEU A 554 15.76 -6.23 -23.21
CA LEU A 554 15.55 -7.63 -23.64
C LEU A 554 16.29 -8.62 -22.73
N GLY A 555 17.52 -8.29 -22.31
CA GLY A 555 18.25 -9.11 -21.33
C GLY A 555 17.51 -9.21 -19.99
N LEU A 556 17.01 -8.08 -19.47
CA LEU A 556 16.26 -8.03 -18.21
C LEU A 556 14.90 -8.73 -18.30
N LEU A 557 14.18 -8.62 -19.43
CA LEU A 557 12.98 -9.40 -19.68
C LEU A 557 13.30 -10.91 -19.70
N GLY A 558 14.44 -11.30 -20.28
CA GLY A 558 14.95 -12.66 -20.23
C GLY A 558 15.23 -13.13 -18.80
N CYS A 559 15.86 -12.30 -17.96
CA CYS A 559 16.05 -12.59 -16.53
C CYS A 559 14.71 -12.77 -15.81
N GLY A 560 13.76 -11.85 -16.00
CA GLY A 560 12.42 -11.96 -15.45
C GLY A 560 11.72 -13.25 -15.88
N ALA A 561 11.77 -13.60 -17.17
CA ALA A 561 11.20 -14.85 -17.66
C ALA A 561 11.90 -16.10 -17.09
N ALA A 562 13.23 -16.07 -16.97
CA ALA A 562 14.02 -17.18 -16.44
C ALA A 562 13.79 -17.43 -14.95
N THR A 563 13.44 -16.40 -14.17
CA THR A 563 13.16 -16.49 -12.73
C THR A 563 11.66 -16.39 -12.42
N ALA A 564 10.79 -16.71 -13.37
CA ALA A 564 9.33 -16.64 -13.21
C ALA A 564 8.73 -17.83 -12.45
N GLY A 565 9.53 -18.87 -12.18
CA GLY A 565 9.10 -20.08 -11.49
C GLY A 565 8.99 -19.89 -9.98
N PHE A 566 8.37 -20.88 -9.32
CA PHE A 566 8.36 -20.98 -7.86
C PHE A 566 9.43 -21.96 -7.40
N ASP A 567 9.98 -21.70 -6.22
CA ASP A 567 10.97 -22.52 -5.56
C ASP A 567 10.76 -22.47 -4.05
N ARG A 568 11.76 -22.89 -3.27
CA ARG A 568 11.70 -22.90 -1.81
C ARG A 568 11.69 -21.49 -1.21
N ASP A 569 12.43 -20.56 -1.79
CA ASP A 569 12.55 -19.18 -1.31
C ASP A 569 11.43 -18.29 -1.90
N HIS A 570 10.84 -18.73 -3.01
CA HIS A 570 9.73 -18.10 -3.73
C HIS A 570 8.54 -19.07 -3.83
N PRO A 571 7.87 -19.37 -2.71
CA PRO A 571 6.85 -20.41 -2.65
C PRO A 571 5.61 -20.08 -3.49
N ALA A 572 4.93 -21.13 -3.95
CA ALA A 572 3.70 -21.00 -4.72
C ALA A 572 2.51 -20.72 -3.77
N PRO A 573 1.75 -19.63 -3.97
CA PRO A 573 0.49 -19.43 -3.25
C PRO A 573 -0.61 -20.33 -3.82
N ASN A 574 -1.31 -21.05 -2.95
CA ASN A 574 -2.48 -21.84 -3.31
C ASN A 574 -3.60 -21.72 -2.30
N SER A 575 -4.80 -22.15 -2.68
CA SER A 575 -5.98 -22.02 -1.83
C SER A 575 -6.80 -23.29 -1.85
N VAL A 576 -6.76 -24.00 -0.73
CA VAL A 576 -7.60 -25.15 -0.45
C VAL A 576 -8.23 -24.98 0.91
N PHE A 577 -9.51 -25.29 1.02
CA PHE A 577 -10.20 -25.38 2.30
C PHE A 577 -11.24 -26.50 2.29
N TYR A 578 -11.61 -26.93 3.49
CA TYR A 578 -12.61 -27.96 3.71
C TYR A 578 -13.95 -27.34 4.08
N PHE A 579 -15.04 -27.86 3.52
CA PHE A 579 -16.39 -27.49 3.91
C PHE A 579 -17.23 -28.75 4.19
N LYS A 580 -17.88 -28.79 5.36
CA LYS A 580 -18.92 -29.77 5.70
C LYS A 580 -20.29 -29.11 5.71
N GLU A 581 -21.24 -29.70 4.99
CA GLU A 581 -22.63 -29.27 5.04
C GLU A 581 -23.29 -29.70 6.36
N GLY A 582 -24.16 -28.84 6.88
CA GLY A 582 -24.85 -29.09 8.13
C GLY A 582 -25.93 -30.14 8.02
N GLY A 583 -25.94 -31.09 8.95
CA GLY A 583 -26.97 -32.12 9.04
C GLY A 583 -26.86 -33.23 7.99
N SER A 584 -25.74 -33.29 7.25
CA SER A 584 -25.44 -34.37 6.30
C SER A 584 -24.02 -34.92 6.55
N ASP A 585 -23.73 -36.06 5.93
CA ASP A 585 -22.38 -36.62 5.82
C ASP A 585 -21.60 -35.99 4.64
N ARG A 586 -22.13 -34.90 4.05
CA ARG A 586 -21.57 -34.29 2.85
C ARG A 586 -20.47 -33.29 3.18
N ALA A 587 -19.29 -33.57 2.63
CA ALA A 587 -18.13 -32.71 2.74
C ALA A 587 -17.40 -32.56 1.39
N TRP A 588 -16.70 -31.43 1.23
CA TRP A 588 -15.96 -31.09 0.03
C TRP A 588 -14.62 -30.46 0.37
N TRP A 589 -13.61 -30.79 -0.42
CA TRP A 589 -12.46 -29.93 -0.65
C TRP A 589 -12.86 -28.87 -1.67
N VAL A 590 -12.52 -27.62 -1.39
CA VAL A 590 -12.88 -26.47 -2.22
C VAL A 590 -11.63 -25.66 -2.51
N SER A 591 -11.47 -25.25 -3.77
CA SER A 591 -10.42 -24.33 -4.18
C SER A 591 -11.01 -23.24 -5.09
N PRO A 592 -10.85 -21.94 -4.74
CA PRO A 592 -11.26 -20.82 -5.58
C PRO A 592 -10.25 -20.49 -6.68
N GLU A 593 -9.15 -21.25 -6.77
CA GLU A 593 -8.06 -20.98 -7.71
C GLU A 593 -8.53 -21.06 -9.16
N ARG A 594 -7.92 -20.25 -10.03
CA ARG A 594 -8.17 -20.32 -11.48
C ARG A 594 -7.66 -21.63 -12.07
N THR A 595 -6.49 -22.06 -11.61
CA THR A 595 -5.78 -23.25 -12.06
C THR A 595 -5.32 -24.05 -10.85
N ILE A 596 -5.61 -25.34 -10.84
CA ILE A 596 -5.17 -26.26 -9.78
C ILE A 596 -3.70 -26.65 -9.99
N ASP A 597 -2.88 -26.38 -8.98
CA ASP A 597 -1.48 -26.78 -8.94
C ASP A 597 -1.28 -28.29 -8.67
N ALA A 598 -0.02 -28.74 -8.65
CA ALA A 598 0.32 -30.15 -8.44
C ALA A 598 -0.02 -30.66 -7.03
N TRP A 599 0.01 -29.81 -6.00
CA TRP A 599 -0.29 -30.18 -4.63
C TRP A 599 -1.80 -30.20 -4.38
N THR A 600 -2.52 -29.16 -4.80
CA THR A 600 -3.98 -29.06 -4.76
C THR A 600 -4.62 -30.24 -5.51
N ARG A 601 -4.03 -30.69 -6.63
CA ARG A 601 -4.49 -31.90 -7.33
C ARG A 601 -4.34 -33.18 -6.49
N GLN A 602 -3.31 -33.29 -5.67
CA GLN A 602 -3.16 -34.44 -4.76
C GLN A 602 -4.23 -34.44 -3.66
N VAL A 603 -4.65 -33.25 -3.20
CA VAL A 603 -5.74 -33.12 -2.21
C VAL A 603 -7.11 -33.40 -2.83
N MET A 604 -7.36 -32.85 -4.02
CA MET A 604 -8.67 -32.88 -4.68
C MET A 604 -8.87 -34.08 -5.62
N GLY A 605 -7.82 -34.87 -5.86
CA GLY A 605 -7.81 -35.97 -6.82
C GLY A 605 -7.66 -35.51 -8.28
N ASP A 606 -7.66 -36.46 -9.21
CA ASP A 606 -7.32 -36.21 -10.61
C ASP A 606 -8.41 -35.46 -11.41
N LYS A 607 -9.66 -35.46 -10.92
CA LYS A 607 -10.84 -34.91 -11.63
C LYS A 607 -11.77 -34.11 -10.71
N PRO A 608 -11.31 -33.01 -10.11
CA PRO A 608 -12.20 -32.09 -9.40
C PRO A 608 -13.21 -31.48 -10.36
N ALA A 609 -14.41 -31.21 -9.88
CA ALA A 609 -15.47 -30.60 -10.66
C ALA A 609 -15.40 -29.07 -10.56
N TRP A 610 -15.52 -28.38 -11.69
CA TRP A 610 -15.72 -26.93 -11.72
C TRP A 610 -17.22 -26.63 -11.66
N GLN A 611 -17.74 -26.36 -10.47
CA GLN A 611 -19.17 -26.17 -10.25
C GLN A 611 -19.48 -25.19 -9.11
N SER A 612 -20.69 -24.68 -9.11
CA SER A 612 -21.23 -23.88 -8.00
C SER A 612 -21.49 -24.78 -6.78
N LEU A 613 -21.28 -24.24 -5.57
CA LEU A 613 -21.59 -24.91 -4.30
C LEU A 613 -22.58 -24.05 -3.48
N PRO A 614 -23.90 -24.09 -3.79
CA PRO A 614 -24.91 -23.27 -3.13
C PRO A 614 -25.01 -23.51 -1.62
N GLU A 615 -24.68 -24.70 -1.16
CA GLU A 615 -24.63 -25.08 0.25
C GLU A 615 -23.66 -24.18 1.04
N LEU A 616 -22.55 -23.78 0.41
CA LEU A 616 -21.52 -22.94 1.00
C LEU A 616 -21.77 -21.44 0.77
N TYR A 617 -22.19 -21.06 -0.44
CA TYR A 617 -22.20 -19.66 -0.89
C TYR A 617 -23.60 -19.06 -1.10
N GLY A 618 -24.67 -19.82 -0.89
CA GLY A 618 -26.04 -19.38 -1.12
C GLY A 618 -26.45 -19.39 -2.61
N PRO A 619 -27.56 -18.73 -2.98
CA PRO A 619 -28.12 -18.80 -4.33
C PRO A 619 -27.26 -18.05 -5.37
N ALA A 620 -26.96 -18.74 -6.48
CA ALA A 620 -26.17 -18.27 -7.64
C ALA A 620 -24.69 -17.90 -7.35
N PRO A 621 -23.88 -18.82 -6.78
CA PRO A 621 -22.49 -18.53 -6.53
C PRO A 621 -21.63 -18.77 -7.76
N ARG A 622 -20.49 -18.06 -7.85
CA ARG A 622 -19.48 -18.34 -8.87
C ARG A 622 -19.01 -19.80 -8.74
N PRO A 623 -18.76 -20.50 -9.86
CA PRO A 623 -18.20 -21.84 -9.80
C PRO A 623 -16.80 -21.81 -9.19
N VAL A 624 -16.47 -22.86 -8.47
CA VAL A 624 -15.17 -23.12 -7.84
C VAL A 624 -14.78 -24.57 -8.13
N TRP A 625 -13.53 -24.91 -7.92
CA TRP A 625 -13.13 -26.32 -7.93
C TRP A 625 -13.64 -26.99 -6.66
N VAL A 626 -14.28 -28.14 -6.83
CA VAL A 626 -14.73 -28.98 -5.71
C VAL A 626 -14.36 -30.44 -5.93
N ALA A 627 -14.03 -31.11 -4.84
CA ALA A 627 -13.86 -32.56 -4.80
C ALA A 627 -14.53 -33.12 -3.55
N ARG A 628 -15.02 -34.36 -3.62
CA ARG A 628 -15.61 -35.01 -2.45
C ARG A 628 -14.53 -35.21 -1.39
N ALA A 629 -14.81 -34.81 -0.15
CA ALA A 629 -13.91 -35.02 0.98
C ALA A 629 -14.47 -36.08 1.94
N PRO A 630 -13.62 -36.80 2.68
CA PRO A 630 -14.06 -37.65 3.79
C PRO A 630 -14.68 -36.78 4.89
N ASP A 631 -15.71 -37.30 5.58
CA ASP A 631 -16.27 -36.59 6.73
C ASP A 631 -15.29 -36.59 7.90
N LEU A 632 -14.76 -35.41 8.22
CA LEU A 632 -13.87 -35.18 9.37
C LEU A 632 -14.61 -35.07 10.72
N GLY A 633 -15.92 -35.33 10.74
CA GLY A 633 -16.72 -35.32 11.98
C GLY A 633 -16.94 -33.91 12.55
N LEU A 634 -16.82 -32.85 11.73
CA LEU A 634 -17.00 -31.48 12.21
C LEU A 634 -18.44 -31.27 12.68
N ALA A 635 -18.63 -30.84 13.93
CA ALA A 635 -19.93 -30.43 14.44
C ALA A 635 -20.38 -29.11 13.78
N SER A 636 -21.61 -29.07 13.30
CA SER A 636 -22.21 -27.84 12.73
C SER A 636 -22.47 -26.79 13.81
N PRO A 637 -22.50 -25.49 13.46
CA PRO A 637 -22.97 -24.47 14.38
C PRO A 637 -24.43 -24.71 14.78
N ALA A 638 -24.75 -24.44 16.05
CA ALA A 638 -26.10 -24.48 16.59
C ALA A 638 -26.79 -23.13 16.40
N ILE A 639 -28.07 -23.16 16.00
CA ILE A 639 -28.92 -21.98 15.84
C ILE A 639 -30.14 -22.19 16.73
N GLU A 640 -30.29 -21.34 17.74
CA GLU A 640 -31.42 -21.29 18.65
C GLU A 640 -32.29 -20.08 18.28
N VAL A 641 -33.58 -20.29 17.98
CA VAL A 641 -34.51 -19.18 17.76
C VAL A 641 -34.99 -18.69 19.12
N LEU A 642 -34.66 -17.44 19.45
CA LEU A 642 -35.05 -16.81 20.71
C LEU A 642 -36.43 -16.15 20.60
N ASP A 643 -36.75 -15.62 19.43
CA ASP A 643 -37.98 -14.88 19.16
C ASP A 643 -38.24 -14.87 17.65
N ASP A 644 -39.49 -15.09 17.26
CA ASP A 644 -40.00 -14.99 15.89
C ASP A 644 -41.45 -14.50 15.97
N ARG A 645 -41.66 -13.23 15.66
CA ARG A 645 -42.98 -12.60 15.77
C ARG A 645 -43.26 -11.68 14.59
N VAL A 646 -44.54 -11.52 14.28
CA VAL A 646 -45.02 -10.54 13.31
C VAL A 646 -45.63 -9.37 14.06
N ASP A 647 -45.17 -8.16 13.75
CA ASP A 647 -45.68 -6.90 14.29
C ASP A 647 -46.03 -5.96 13.12
N GLY A 648 -47.33 -5.88 12.81
CA GLY A 648 -47.84 -5.08 11.69
C GLY A 648 -47.17 -5.43 10.35
N PRO A 649 -46.45 -4.49 9.71
CA PRO A 649 -45.80 -4.70 8.41
C PRO A 649 -44.43 -5.38 8.50
N ALA A 650 -43.97 -5.81 9.69
CA ALA A 650 -42.63 -6.37 9.92
C ALA A 650 -42.68 -7.73 10.63
N ARG A 651 -41.75 -8.63 10.28
CA ARG A 651 -41.44 -9.85 11.03
C ARG A 651 -40.08 -9.66 11.69
N HIS A 652 -40.03 -9.88 13.00
CA HIS A 652 -38.81 -9.81 13.80
C HIS A 652 -38.37 -11.22 14.15
N VAL A 653 -37.12 -11.54 13.82
CA VAL A 653 -36.51 -12.84 14.11
C VAL A 653 -35.22 -12.60 14.88
N THR A 654 -35.12 -13.15 16.08
CA THR A 654 -33.91 -13.12 16.90
C THR A 654 -33.39 -14.53 17.10
N VAL A 655 -32.12 -14.74 16.78
CA VAL A 655 -31.44 -16.02 16.94
C VAL A 655 -30.19 -15.90 17.80
N ARG A 656 -29.84 -16.98 18.49
CA ARG A 656 -28.53 -17.19 19.09
C ARG A 656 -27.78 -18.25 18.29
N ILE A 657 -26.56 -17.94 17.90
CA ILE A 657 -25.70 -18.76 17.08
C ILE A 657 -24.48 -19.16 17.89
N LYS A 658 -24.19 -20.46 17.96
CA LYS A 658 -23.05 -21.00 18.72
C LYS A 658 -22.22 -21.94 17.87
N SER A 659 -20.91 -21.71 17.80
CA SER A 659 -19.99 -22.72 17.25
C SER A 659 -19.80 -23.83 18.29
N GLN A 660 -20.16 -25.06 17.92
CA GLN A 660 -19.93 -26.23 18.77
C GLN A 660 -18.45 -26.64 18.83
N ARG A 661 -17.62 -26.04 17.97
CA ARG A 661 -16.20 -26.35 17.81
C ARG A 661 -15.29 -25.25 18.33
N GLN A 662 -15.86 -24.18 18.89
CA GLN A 662 -15.14 -22.96 19.26
C GLN A 662 -14.33 -22.37 18.09
N ALA A 663 -14.94 -22.36 16.90
CA ALA A 663 -14.34 -21.77 15.71
C ALA A 663 -14.06 -20.27 15.91
N SER A 664 -12.95 -19.78 15.35
CA SER A 664 -12.44 -18.42 15.57
C SER A 664 -13.28 -17.34 14.88
N SER A 665 -13.96 -17.71 13.80
CA SER A 665 -14.90 -16.82 13.10
C SER A 665 -16.11 -17.56 12.56
N MET A 666 -17.12 -16.80 12.16
CA MET A 666 -18.31 -17.31 11.48
C MET A 666 -18.82 -16.31 10.44
N VAL A 667 -19.50 -16.82 9.42
CA VAL A 667 -20.25 -15.99 8.47
C VAL A 667 -21.72 -16.30 8.65
N VAL A 668 -22.52 -15.25 8.82
CA VAL A 668 -23.99 -15.33 8.91
C VAL A 668 -24.57 -14.62 7.70
N SER A 669 -25.48 -15.26 6.97
CA SER A 669 -26.15 -14.67 5.81
C SER A 669 -27.64 -15.00 5.76
N VAL A 670 -28.40 -14.13 5.11
CA VAL A 670 -29.83 -14.32 4.84
C VAL A 670 -30.04 -14.46 3.34
N ASP A 671 -30.64 -15.58 2.94
CA ASP A 671 -30.99 -15.90 1.55
C ASP A 671 -32.52 -15.88 1.38
N GLY A 672 -33.03 -15.31 0.31
CA GLY A 672 -34.47 -15.37 -0.06
C GLY A 672 -35.36 -14.23 0.44
N ALA A 673 -34.89 -13.41 1.39
CA ALA A 673 -35.57 -12.19 1.83
C ALA A 673 -34.62 -10.99 1.89
N ALA A 674 -35.18 -9.80 1.66
CA ALA A 674 -34.51 -8.56 2.00
C ALA A 674 -34.55 -8.37 3.53
N VAL A 675 -33.43 -7.92 4.09
CA VAL A 675 -33.32 -7.57 5.50
C VAL A 675 -33.51 -6.06 5.62
N ASP A 676 -34.57 -5.64 6.30
CA ASP A 676 -34.93 -4.23 6.47
C ASP A 676 -34.11 -3.57 7.57
N ALA A 677 -33.82 -4.32 8.65
CA ALA A 677 -32.93 -3.92 9.74
C ALA A 677 -32.25 -5.15 10.34
N ALA A 678 -31.05 -4.97 10.88
CA ALA A 678 -30.34 -6.04 11.57
C ALA A 678 -29.52 -5.50 12.75
N THR A 679 -29.49 -6.29 13.84
CA THR A 679 -28.52 -6.11 14.92
C THR A 679 -27.62 -7.34 15.04
N VAL A 680 -26.35 -7.11 15.32
CA VAL A 680 -25.33 -8.13 15.53
C VAL A 680 -24.70 -7.86 16.89
N ALA A 681 -24.74 -8.85 17.78
CA ALA A 681 -24.32 -8.69 19.17
C ALA A 681 -24.96 -7.46 19.87
N GLY A 682 -26.24 -7.20 19.58
CA GLY A 682 -26.99 -6.07 20.15
C GLY A 682 -26.71 -4.70 19.53
N HIS A 683 -25.80 -4.61 18.57
CA HIS A 683 -25.44 -3.35 17.89
C HIS A 683 -26.11 -3.28 16.51
N ALA A 684 -26.60 -2.10 16.13
CA ALA A 684 -27.15 -1.88 14.80
C ALA A 684 -26.06 -2.11 13.73
N TYR A 685 -26.38 -2.92 12.72
CA TYR A 685 -25.44 -3.31 11.66
C TYR A 685 -25.92 -2.88 10.27
N LEU A 686 -27.22 -2.70 10.07
CA LEU A 686 -27.82 -2.31 8.80
C LEU A 686 -28.64 -1.04 8.96
N GLU A 687 -28.26 0.02 8.24
CA GLU A 687 -28.95 1.31 8.24
C GLU A 687 -30.00 1.45 7.12
N LYS A 688 -29.97 0.56 6.11
CA LYS A 688 -30.88 0.57 4.95
C LYS A 688 -31.26 -0.85 4.52
N PRO A 689 -32.49 -1.09 4.03
CA PRO A 689 -32.89 -2.40 3.55
C PRO A 689 -31.91 -2.98 2.51
N ALA A 690 -31.48 -4.23 2.73
CA ALA A 690 -30.52 -4.90 1.89
C ALA A 690 -31.13 -6.18 1.29
N PRO A 691 -31.19 -6.33 -0.04
CA PRO A 691 -31.71 -7.54 -0.69
C PRO A 691 -30.77 -8.75 -0.53
N LYS A 692 -29.51 -8.51 -0.17
CA LYS A 692 -28.52 -9.53 0.21
C LYS A 692 -27.83 -9.07 1.47
N TRP A 693 -27.98 -9.83 2.55
CA TRP A 693 -27.41 -9.50 3.85
C TRP A 693 -26.45 -10.60 4.30
N TRP A 694 -25.25 -10.19 4.74
CA TRP A 694 -24.30 -11.07 5.41
C TRP A 694 -23.33 -10.27 6.29
N VAL A 695 -22.73 -10.97 7.24
CA VAL A 695 -21.69 -10.46 8.14
C VAL A 695 -20.67 -11.55 8.45
N SER A 696 -19.38 -11.19 8.43
CA SER A 696 -18.31 -12.03 8.99
C SER A 696 -18.05 -11.60 10.44
N VAL A 697 -18.13 -12.53 11.37
CA VAL A 697 -18.04 -12.26 12.80
C VAL A 697 -16.83 -12.96 13.40
N PHE A 698 -16.02 -12.22 14.15
CA PHE A 698 -14.80 -12.71 14.81
C PHE A 698 -14.94 -12.60 16.34
N GLY A 699 -14.18 -13.41 17.08
CA GLY A 699 -14.15 -13.31 18.55
C GLY A 699 -15.46 -13.67 19.24
N VAL A 700 -16.26 -14.57 18.66
CA VAL A 700 -17.52 -15.02 19.28
C VAL A 700 -17.21 -15.89 20.50
N THR A 701 -17.60 -15.42 21.69
CA THR A 701 -17.48 -16.13 22.97
C THR A 701 -18.82 -16.69 23.44
N GLU A 702 -18.81 -17.47 24.53
CA GLU A 702 -20.04 -17.83 25.25
C GLU A 702 -20.80 -16.57 25.70
N PRO A 703 -22.16 -16.57 25.67
CA PRO A 703 -23.06 -17.68 25.36
C PRO A 703 -23.30 -17.93 23.85
N GLY A 704 -22.63 -17.19 22.96
CA GLY A 704 -22.82 -17.22 21.52
C GLY A 704 -23.16 -15.85 20.93
N LEU A 705 -23.31 -15.78 19.61
CA LEU A 705 -23.65 -14.57 18.88
C LEU A 705 -25.17 -14.40 18.79
N THR A 706 -25.70 -13.29 19.28
CA THR A 706 -27.10 -12.91 19.03
C THR A 706 -27.20 -12.09 17.75
N VAL A 707 -28.09 -12.49 16.84
CA VAL A 707 -28.44 -11.75 15.63
C VAL A 707 -29.95 -11.51 15.63
N ALA A 708 -30.38 -10.26 15.49
CA ALA A 708 -31.78 -9.92 15.29
C ALA A 708 -31.97 -9.35 13.88
N LEU A 709 -33.03 -9.78 13.21
CA LEU A 709 -33.38 -9.44 11.84
C LEU A 709 -34.80 -8.92 11.79
N THR A 710 -35.02 -7.88 10.99
CA THR A 710 -36.34 -7.42 10.59
C THR A 710 -36.50 -7.67 9.10
N VAL A 711 -37.55 -8.40 8.72
CA VAL A 711 -37.86 -8.76 7.33
C VAL A 711 -39.35 -8.56 7.05
N LYS A 712 -39.75 -8.58 5.78
CA LYS A 712 -41.16 -8.52 5.39
C LYS A 712 -41.93 -9.77 5.82
N PRO A 713 -43.13 -9.65 6.43
CA PRO A 713 -44.00 -10.78 6.75
C PRO A 713 -44.38 -11.60 5.51
N GLY A 714 -44.51 -12.93 5.70
CA GLY A 714 -44.97 -13.85 4.65
C GLY A 714 -43.95 -14.12 3.54
N VAL A 715 -42.70 -13.67 3.67
CA VAL A 715 -41.59 -13.98 2.76
C VAL A 715 -40.72 -15.08 3.40
N PRO A 716 -40.69 -16.30 2.84
CA PRO A 716 -39.81 -17.36 3.32
C PRO A 716 -38.33 -16.99 3.09
N PHE A 717 -37.47 -17.35 4.03
CA PHE A 717 -36.03 -17.10 3.92
C PHE A 717 -35.20 -18.16 4.64
N GLN A 718 -33.92 -18.23 4.30
CA GLN A 718 -32.95 -19.10 4.95
C GLN A 718 -31.93 -18.26 5.72
N LEU A 719 -31.72 -18.63 6.98
CA LEU A 719 -30.56 -18.18 7.74
C LEU A 719 -29.45 -19.21 7.57
N ARG A 720 -28.34 -18.80 6.96
CA ARG A 720 -27.16 -19.64 6.76
C ARG A 720 -26.07 -19.18 7.70
N VAL A 721 -25.49 -20.14 8.41
CA VAL A 721 -24.33 -19.94 9.28
C VAL A 721 -23.25 -20.89 8.85
N LYS A 722 -22.02 -20.40 8.73
CA LYS A 722 -20.84 -21.25 8.68
C LYS A 722 -19.83 -20.79 9.70
N ASP A 723 -19.29 -21.72 10.47
CA ASP A 723 -18.20 -21.44 11.39
C ASP A 723 -16.87 -21.90 10.79
N ILE A 724 -15.79 -21.18 11.08
CA ILE A 724 -14.51 -21.28 10.38
C ILE A 724 -13.38 -21.42 11.41
N SER A 725 -12.67 -22.54 11.34
CA SER A 725 -11.40 -22.76 12.06
C SER A 725 -10.24 -22.61 11.08
N TYR A 726 -9.18 -21.91 11.49
CA TYR A 726 -7.98 -21.75 10.67
C TYR A 726 -7.08 -23.00 10.74
N GLY A 727 -6.37 -23.25 9.65
CA GLY A 727 -5.57 -24.46 9.44
C GLY A 727 -6.32 -25.56 8.69
N LEU A 728 -5.54 -26.44 8.07
CA LEU A 728 -5.98 -27.71 7.49
C LEU A 728 -5.83 -28.85 8.51
N PRO A 729 -6.46 -30.02 8.31
CA PRO A 729 -6.36 -31.12 9.28
C PRO A 729 -4.93 -31.70 9.32
N ALA A 730 -4.48 -32.09 10.51
CA ALA A 730 -3.10 -32.55 10.73
C ALA A 730 -2.77 -33.91 10.07
N ALA A 731 -3.77 -34.69 9.66
CA ALA A 731 -3.59 -36.02 9.08
C ALA A 731 -4.31 -36.15 7.73
N GLY A 732 -3.74 -36.95 6.82
CA GLY A 732 -4.35 -37.29 5.54
C GLY A 732 -4.13 -36.28 4.41
N LEU A 733 -3.31 -35.25 4.63
CA LEU A 733 -2.86 -34.35 3.56
C LEU A 733 -1.59 -34.90 2.90
N PRO A 734 -1.44 -34.70 1.57
CA PRO A 734 -0.22 -35.08 0.87
C PRO A 734 0.97 -34.26 1.39
N PRO A 735 2.17 -34.87 1.46
CA PRO A 735 3.37 -34.15 1.86
C PRO A 735 3.68 -33.03 0.84
N GLU A 736 4.24 -31.95 1.34
CA GLU A 736 4.80 -30.91 0.48
C GLU A 736 6.08 -31.41 -0.19
N SER A 737 6.34 -30.95 -1.41
CA SER A 737 7.56 -31.36 -2.12
C SER A 737 8.79 -30.69 -1.49
N ALA A 738 9.92 -31.40 -1.44
CA ALA A 738 11.14 -30.86 -0.86
C ALA A 738 11.71 -29.63 -1.59
N ASN A 739 11.33 -29.43 -2.87
CA ASN A 739 11.87 -28.38 -3.74
C ASN A 739 10.91 -27.20 -3.96
N GLN A 740 9.66 -27.30 -3.52
CA GLN A 740 8.64 -26.27 -3.71
C GLN A 740 7.77 -26.23 -2.45
N LEU A 741 7.96 -25.17 -1.66
CA LEU A 741 7.10 -24.85 -0.53
C LEU A 741 5.82 -24.19 -1.05
N ARG A 742 4.69 -24.49 -0.41
CA ARG A 742 3.43 -23.79 -0.66
C ARG A 742 3.19 -22.76 0.44
N ILE A 743 2.46 -21.70 0.09
CA ILE A 743 1.91 -20.76 1.06
C ILE A 743 0.42 -20.60 0.81
N ALA A 744 -0.30 -20.20 1.86
CA ALA A 744 -1.73 -19.97 1.76
C ALA A 744 -1.95 -18.67 0.99
N GLN A 745 -2.88 -18.70 0.04
CA GLN A 745 -3.22 -17.52 -0.73
C GLN A 745 -3.87 -16.45 0.17
N PRO A 746 -3.47 -15.17 0.08
CA PRO A 746 -4.03 -14.10 0.91
C PRO A 746 -5.44 -13.71 0.46
N PHE A 747 -6.14 -12.88 1.25
CA PHE A 747 -7.43 -12.24 0.93
C PHE A 747 -8.61 -13.20 0.67
N GLY A 748 -8.50 -14.47 1.05
CA GLY A 748 -9.53 -15.48 0.79
C GLY A 748 -9.60 -16.58 1.85
N PRO A 749 -10.60 -17.47 1.77
CA PRO A 749 -10.70 -18.63 2.63
C PRO A 749 -9.64 -19.67 2.22
N SER A 750 -8.42 -19.51 2.70
CA SER A 750 -7.32 -20.45 2.45
C SER A 750 -6.95 -21.17 3.74
N ASP A 751 -6.64 -22.47 3.63
CA ASP A 751 -6.24 -23.33 4.73
C ASP A 751 -7.22 -23.22 5.91
N THR A 752 -8.51 -23.51 5.66
CA THR A 752 -9.57 -23.46 6.69
C THR A 752 -10.44 -24.71 6.74
N LEU A 753 -11.02 -24.97 7.92
CA LEU A 753 -12.04 -25.99 8.18
C LEU A 753 -13.39 -25.34 8.48
N GLN A 754 -14.34 -25.48 7.56
CA GLN A 754 -15.65 -24.84 7.63
C GLN A 754 -16.77 -25.87 7.88
N ALA A 755 -17.75 -25.53 8.73
CA ALA A 755 -18.96 -26.32 8.89
C ALA A 755 -20.20 -25.41 8.79
N GLY A 756 -21.15 -25.82 7.96
CA GLY A 756 -22.38 -25.06 7.70
C GLY A 756 -23.55 -25.50 8.57
N ARG A 757 -24.56 -24.64 8.66
CA ARG A 757 -25.92 -24.92 9.12
C ARG A 757 -26.87 -23.97 8.38
N VAL A 758 -28.01 -24.49 7.94
CA VAL A 758 -29.09 -23.70 7.35
C VAL A 758 -30.34 -23.90 8.19
N LEU A 759 -31.01 -22.81 8.54
CA LEU A 759 -32.32 -22.82 9.18
C LEU A 759 -33.33 -22.13 8.27
N GLN A 760 -34.42 -22.82 7.93
CA GLN A 760 -35.49 -22.30 7.09
C GLN A 760 -36.55 -21.60 7.96
N PHE A 761 -36.92 -20.40 7.57
CA PHE A 761 -38.07 -19.66 8.09
C PHE A 761 -39.12 -19.61 6.97
N ASN A 762 -40.34 -20.02 7.29
CA ASN A 762 -41.47 -20.03 6.36
C ASN A 762 -42.41 -18.86 6.61
#